data_AF-A0AAJ3F3B5-F1
#
_entry.id   AF-A0AAJ3F3B5-F1
#
_cell.length_a   1.000
_cell.length_b   1.000
_cell.length_c   1.000
_cell.angle_alpha   90.00
_cell.angle_beta   90.00
_cell.angle_gamma   90.00
#
_symmetry.space_group_name_H-M   'P 1'
#
loop_
_entity.id
_entity.type
_entity.pdbx_description
1 polymer ?
#
loop_
_entity_poly.entity_id
_entity_poly.type
_entity_poly.pdbx_seq_one_letter_code
_entity_poly.pdbx_strand_id
1 'polypeptide(L)'
;MAFGEIHIPFWEESGHICKTCRVTGARFWTRDENRTTCGDSTEDPYTFIGNPAIEGFPMRGKALKDAMREAFLDFFEKRGHMRVEPYPIIARWRDDIHLTIASIADFQPHVTSGQVPPPANPLTISQPCIRLTDVAAVGRSGRHLSTFEMMAHHAFNRPRDDDVVYWIDQCVRYCDEMLIDSFGISPEELTYVENPWSGGGNAGPALEVIIGGLELATLVFMNLEEDDDGDVEIKGLRYKEMDLQIIDTGYGLERFCWAAAGTSTIYEAIYPESVAWLKQLSDFDSVVSSLGMEVDVDTLLGELSRLAGILNIDVGTDVGALYDKLVERLSENGIELSVDELKRVTEPLSSIYAIPDHMHALCNMLGDGLVPSNAKAGYLARMLARRACRMKDDLGASVGLADLGAHHMDAHLDMSSFVQSREGVLRILEIEEMRYYEMLRKGEAAVRTALKPIPKDSAEAPDETLFRLAEERGLSPDMVVSIAHGLGWESLSVRVGFAADMAARNAEMTKTAAKAKDRKSVIEVPIIPATSADYYSDTSATEFTAEVLHCTSLSDDAVESLNLSSEVRGAPTHAVVLDRTLFYPEGGGQLGDQGTLTQNGSVANVVDTRVENDVILHLTDAPLSGGSASGTVDWGRRKQLMDHHTAVHIVGGSAREVLGPHIWQAGSNKGARYARLDI
;
A
#
# COMPACT_ATOMS: atom_id res chain seq x y z
N MET A 1 -24.63 -0.26 -9.28
CA MET A 1 -25.86 -0.88 -8.74
C MET A 1 -25.90 -0.56 -7.25
N ALA A 2 -27.04 -0.15 -6.70
CA ALA A 2 -27.24 -0.26 -5.26
C ALA A 2 -27.26 -1.76 -4.95
N PHE A 3 -26.41 -2.23 -4.04
CA PHE A 3 -26.63 -3.54 -3.44
C PHE A 3 -28.06 -3.51 -2.87
N GLY A 4 -28.83 -4.58 -3.06
CA GLY A 4 -30.25 -4.62 -2.69
C GLY A 4 -30.50 -4.15 -1.24
N GLU A 5 -31.74 -3.79 -0.91
CA GLU A 5 -32.06 -3.37 0.47
C GLU A 5 -31.67 -4.45 1.47
N ILE A 6 -30.56 -4.23 2.19
CA ILE A 6 -30.14 -5.09 3.29
C ILE A 6 -30.96 -4.68 4.49
N HIS A 7 -31.77 -5.62 4.99
CA HIS A 7 -32.52 -5.38 6.21
C HIS A 7 -31.57 -5.43 7.41
N ILE A 8 -31.39 -4.28 8.06
CA ILE A 8 -30.62 -4.13 9.29
C ILE A 8 -31.62 -3.78 10.41
N PRO A 9 -32.07 -4.75 11.22
CA PRO A 9 -33.06 -4.53 12.27
C PRO A 9 -32.74 -3.36 13.20
N PHE A 10 -31.46 -3.13 13.47
CA PHE A 10 -31.00 -2.03 14.31
C PHE A 10 -31.53 -0.66 13.87
N TRP A 11 -31.74 -0.42 12.57
CA TRP A 11 -32.25 0.86 12.10
C TRP A 11 -33.61 1.20 12.70
N GLU A 12 -34.55 0.25 12.70
CA GLU A 12 -35.88 0.45 13.28
C GLU A 12 -35.81 0.58 14.80
N GLU A 13 -35.00 -0.27 15.45
CA GLU A 13 -34.86 -0.31 16.91
C GLU A 13 -34.27 0.99 17.49
N SER A 14 -33.36 1.61 16.75
CA SER A 14 -32.63 2.81 17.17
C SER A 14 -33.23 4.11 16.61
N GLY A 15 -34.33 4.03 15.86
CA GLY A 15 -35.04 5.17 15.30
C GLY A 15 -34.36 5.83 14.09
N HIS A 16 -33.48 5.12 13.39
CA HIS A 16 -32.93 5.60 12.13
C HIS A 16 -33.97 5.59 11.02
N ILE A 17 -33.90 6.60 10.16
CA ILE A 17 -34.70 6.71 8.94
C ILE A 17 -33.78 6.79 7.72
N CYS A 18 -34.13 6.03 6.67
CA CYS A 18 -33.44 6.09 5.39
C CYS A 18 -33.91 7.31 4.60
N LYS A 19 -32.95 8.11 4.11
CA LYS A 19 -33.18 9.30 3.30
C LYS A 19 -32.30 9.29 2.06
N THR A 20 -32.67 10.11 1.08
CA THR A 20 -31.82 10.40 -0.09
C THR A 20 -31.22 11.79 0.07
N CYS A 21 -29.90 11.90 -0.02
CA CYS A 21 -29.21 13.17 0.04
C CYS A 21 -29.65 14.06 -1.12
N ARG A 22 -30.09 15.28 -0.81
CA ARG A 22 -30.50 16.27 -1.80
C ARG A 22 -29.37 16.66 -2.77
N VAL A 23 -28.13 16.61 -2.31
CA VAL A 23 -26.95 17.11 -3.06
C VAL A 23 -26.30 15.99 -3.88
N THR A 24 -25.97 14.86 -3.24
CA THR A 24 -25.22 13.76 -3.88
C THR A 24 -26.13 12.69 -4.47
N GLY A 25 -27.40 12.64 -4.06
CA GLY A 25 -28.32 11.55 -4.40
C GLY A 25 -28.02 10.23 -3.66
N ALA A 26 -27.00 10.20 -2.79
CA ALA A 26 -26.66 9.02 -2.00
C ALA A 26 -27.77 8.68 -0.99
N ARG A 27 -27.98 7.39 -0.74
CA ARG A 27 -28.85 6.95 0.35
C ARG A 27 -28.07 7.00 1.65
N PHE A 28 -28.72 7.45 2.72
CA PHE A 28 -28.11 7.52 4.04
C PHE A 28 -29.13 7.32 5.15
N TRP A 29 -28.66 6.86 6.29
CA TRP A 29 -29.44 6.63 7.50
C TRP A 29 -29.09 7.68 8.54
N THR A 30 -30.09 8.23 9.22
CA THR A 30 -29.92 9.26 10.25
C THR A 30 -31.04 9.18 11.28
N ARG A 31 -30.80 9.68 12.50
CA ARG A 31 -31.85 9.89 13.51
C ARG A 31 -32.46 11.29 13.46
N ASP A 32 -31.90 12.21 12.67
CA ASP A 32 -32.44 13.56 12.50
C ASP A 32 -33.53 13.60 11.41
N GLU A 33 -34.79 13.78 11.83
CA GLU A 33 -35.95 13.92 10.95
C GLU A 33 -35.87 15.12 10.00
N ASN A 34 -35.10 16.15 10.32
CA ASN A 34 -34.98 17.37 9.54
C ASN A 34 -33.78 17.36 8.58
N ARG A 35 -32.80 16.47 8.77
CA ARG A 35 -31.60 16.38 7.92
C ARG A 35 -31.96 16.08 6.46
N THR A 36 -31.40 16.84 5.52
CA THR A 36 -31.61 16.66 4.06
C THR A 36 -30.34 16.30 3.29
N THR A 37 -29.18 16.31 3.93
CA THR A 37 -27.86 16.01 3.36
C THR A 37 -27.22 14.82 4.07
N CYS A 38 -26.35 14.08 3.38
CA CYS A 38 -25.73 12.87 3.91
C CYS A 38 -24.61 13.11 4.92
N GLY A 39 -24.14 14.35 5.08
CA GLY A 39 -22.99 14.67 5.92
C GLY A 39 -21.66 14.68 5.18
N ASP A 40 -21.60 14.16 3.95
CA ASP A 40 -20.43 14.25 3.06
C ASP A 40 -20.89 14.79 1.70
N SER A 41 -20.95 16.12 1.61
CA SER A 41 -21.35 16.83 0.40
C SER A 41 -20.78 18.24 0.39
N THR A 42 -20.94 18.94 -0.74
CA THR A 42 -20.49 20.34 -0.85
C THR A 42 -21.24 21.32 0.08
N GLU A 43 -22.34 20.87 0.70
CA GLU A 43 -23.13 21.64 1.68
C GLU A 43 -22.85 21.22 3.13
N ASP A 44 -22.02 20.21 3.37
CA ASP A 44 -21.69 19.69 4.71
C ASP A 44 -20.25 20.08 5.11
N PRO A 45 -20.01 21.30 5.63
CA PRO A 45 -18.69 21.71 6.11
C PRO A 45 -18.29 20.96 7.39
N TYR A 46 -17.00 21.03 7.74
CA TYR A 46 -16.53 20.57 9.04
C TYR A 46 -17.10 21.42 10.19
N THR A 47 -18.02 20.85 10.96
CA THR A 47 -18.65 21.52 12.10
C THR A 47 -17.86 21.38 13.40
N PHE A 48 -16.95 20.41 13.48
CA PHE A 48 -16.18 20.11 14.68
C PHE A 48 -14.95 21.00 14.88
N ILE A 49 -14.55 21.78 13.87
CA ILE A 49 -13.40 22.69 13.96
C ILE A 49 -13.76 23.86 14.89
N GLY A 50 -13.01 24.00 15.98
CA GLY A 50 -13.28 24.94 17.08
C GLY A 50 -14.34 24.46 18.07
N ASN A 51 -15.02 23.35 17.80
CA ASN A 51 -16.04 22.75 18.64
C ASN A 51 -15.93 21.22 18.59
N PRO A 52 -15.01 20.61 19.36
CA PRO A 52 -14.73 19.17 19.29
C PRO A 52 -15.99 18.30 19.31
N ALA A 53 -16.05 17.32 18.40
CA ALA A 53 -17.18 16.39 18.32
C ALA A 53 -17.03 15.19 19.27
N ILE A 54 -15.81 14.92 19.74
CA ILE A 54 -15.50 13.86 20.70
C ILE A 54 -14.92 14.50 21.96
N GLU A 55 -15.58 14.30 23.10
CA GLU A 55 -15.15 14.85 24.38
C GLU A 55 -14.21 13.89 25.13
N GLY A 56 -13.55 14.38 26.19
CA GLY A 56 -12.73 13.54 27.09
C GLY A 56 -11.25 13.38 26.69
N PHE A 57 -10.82 13.94 25.56
CA PHE A 57 -9.43 13.86 25.09
C PHE A 57 -8.79 15.26 24.94
N PRO A 58 -8.39 15.92 26.05
CA PRO A 58 -7.86 17.28 26.02
C PRO A 58 -6.42 17.41 25.48
N MET A 59 -5.73 16.29 25.29
CA MET A 59 -4.35 16.23 24.81
C MET A 59 -4.27 16.27 23.27
N ARG A 60 -3.05 16.44 22.73
CA ARG A 60 -2.74 16.35 21.29
C ARG A 60 -1.49 15.49 21.08
N GLY A 61 -1.12 15.26 19.83
CA GLY A 61 0.09 14.53 19.44
C GLY A 61 0.02 13.05 19.80
N LYS A 62 1.18 12.47 20.11
CA LYS A 62 1.30 11.04 20.46
C LYS A 62 0.39 10.62 21.61
N ALA A 63 0.26 11.45 22.65
CA ALA A 63 -0.59 11.16 23.81
C ALA A 63 -2.08 11.01 23.43
N LEU A 64 -2.55 11.81 22.48
CA LEU A 64 -3.91 11.71 21.95
C LEU A 64 -4.10 10.43 21.14
N LYS A 65 -3.16 10.14 20.22
CA LYS A 65 -3.18 8.91 19.42
C LYS A 65 -3.22 7.66 20.29
N ASP A 66 -2.37 7.61 21.32
CA ASP A 66 -2.29 6.46 22.22
C ASP A 66 -3.57 6.28 23.03
N ALA A 67 -4.13 7.36 23.60
CA ALA A 67 -5.38 7.28 24.35
C ALA A 67 -6.57 6.85 23.47
N MET A 68 -6.67 7.40 22.26
CA MET A 68 -7.74 7.09 21.30
C MET A 68 -7.64 5.63 20.81
N ARG A 69 -6.42 5.16 20.51
CA ARG A 69 -6.16 3.76 20.13
C ARG A 69 -6.58 2.79 21.23
N GLU A 70 -6.16 3.05 22.47
CA GLU A 70 -6.52 2.17 23.58
C GLU A 70 -8.03 2.17 23.87
N ALA A 71 -8.70 3.32 23.75
CA ALA A 71 -10.15 3.39 23.90
C ALA A 71 -10.90 2.52 22.87
N PHE A 72 -10.45 2.54 21.60
CA PHE A 72 -11.01 1.68 20.55
C PHE A 72 -10.74 0.19 20.81
N LEU A 73 -9.48 -0.18 21.09
CA LEU A 73 -9.11 -1.59 21.26
C LEU A 73 -9.79 -2.20 22.50
N ASP A 74 -9.80 -1.49 23.63
CA ASP A 74 -10.45 -1.94 24.87
C ASP A 74 -11.98 -2.10 24.70
N PHE A 75 -12.62 -1.27 23.88
CA PHE A 75 -14.05 -1.42 23.55
C PHE A 75 -14.36 -2.77 22.91
N PHE A 76 -13.55 -3.20 21.94
CA PHE A 76 -13.74 -4.47 21.24
C PHE A 76 -13.23 -5.67 22.05
N GLU A 77 -12.14 -5.54 22.82
CA GLU A 77 -11.67 -6.58 23.74
C GLU A 77 -12.74 -6.97 24.76
N LYS A 78 -13.44 -5.98 25.34
CA LYS A 78 -14.58 -6.21 26.25
C LYS A 78 -15.77 -6.91 25.61
N ARG A 79 -15.86 -6.92 24.27
CA ARG A 79 -16.90 -7.57 23.46
C ARG A 79 -16.44 -8.91 22.87
N GLY A 80 -15.28 -9.41 23.28
CA GLY A 80 -14.79 -10.74 22.94
C GLY A 80 -13.92 -10.78 21.67
N HIS A 81 -13.57 -9.64 21.09
CA HIS A 81 -12.57 -9.58 20.02
C HIS A 81 -11.17 -9.75 20.61
N MET A 82 -10.34 -10.58 20.00
CA MET A 82 -8.95 -10.69 20.42
C MET A 82 -8.13 -9.55 19.82
N ARG A 83 -7.40 -8.82 20.66
CA ARG A 83 -6.43 -7.83 20.20
C ARG A 83 -5.26 -8.51 19.50
N VAL A 84 -4.95 -8.05 18.29
CA VAL A 84 -3.85 -8.51 17.45
C VAL A 84 -2.83 -7.38 17.32
N GLU A 85 -1.54 -7.73 17.39
CA GLU A 85 -0.46 -6.77 17.16
C GLU A 85 -0.42 -6.34 15.68
N PRO A 86 -0.11 -5.06 15.39
CA PRO A 86 -0.02 -4.58 14.02
C PRO A 86 1.05 -5.33 13.22
N TYR A 87 0.74 -5.54 11.94
CA TYR A 87 1.65 -6.09 10.95
C TYR A 87 2.61 -4.99 10.45
N PRO A 88 3.79 -5.36 9.92
CA PRO A 88 4.69 -4.41 9.28
C PRO A 88 4.01 -3.65 8.13
N ILE A 89 4.41 -2.40 7.91
CA ILE A 89 4.05 -1.58 6.74
C ILE A 89 4.48 -2.24 5.43
N ILE A 90 5.55 -3.03 5.44
CA ILE A 90 6.00 -3.75 4.25
C ILE A 90 5.23 -5.06 4.17
N ALA A 91 4.44 -5.24 3.11
CA ALA A 91 3.58 -6.40 2.90
C ALA A 91 4.38 -7.67 2.53
N ARG A 92 5.14 -8.23 3.47
CA ARG A 92 6.08 -9.35 3.23
C ARG A 92 5.39 -10.69 2.95
N TRP A 93 4.12 -10.83 3.33
CA TRP A 93 3.33 -12.06 3.21
C TRP A 93 2.61 -12.21 1.86
N ARG A 94 2.69 -11.20 0.98
CA ARG A 94 2.03 -11.15 -0.33
C ARG A 94 2.94 -10.48 -1.37
N ASP A 95 2.62 -10.65 -2.65
CA ASP A 95 3.48 -10.21 -3.77
C ASP A 95 2.79 -9.27 -4.77
N ASP A 96 1.49 -9.02 -4.59
CA ASP A 96 0.65 -8.17 -5.43
C ASP A 96 0.65 -6.69 -5.00
N ILE A 97 0.90 -6.39 -3.72
CA ILE A 97 1.12 -5.03 -3.22
C ILE A 97 2.44 -4.91 -2.45
N HIS A 98 2.95 -3.68 -2.32
CA HIS A 98 4.25 -3.41 -1.68
C HIS A 98 4.14 -2.98 -0.22
N LEU A 99 3.09 -2.25 0.12
CA LEU A 99 2.86 -1.66 1.43
C LEU A 99 1.47 -2.03 1.92
N THR A 100 1.27 -2.08 3.22
CA THR A 100 -0.03 -2.27 3.86
C THR A 100 -0.89 -1.03 3.63
N ILE A 101 -2.01 -1.18 2.92
CA ILE A 101 -2.89 -0.08 2.49
C ILE A 101 -4.20 0.03 3.30
N ALA A 102 -4.52 -1.02 4.06
CA ALA A 102 -5.71 -1.19 4.90
C ALA A 102 -5.45 -2.34 5.89
N SER A 103 -6.19 -2.41 7.00
CA SER A 103 -6.07 -3.51 7.97
C SER A 103 -6.40 -4.87 7.36
N ILE A 104 -7.40 -4.95 6.46
CA ILE A 104 -7.75 -6.21 5.80
C ILE A 104 -6.64 -6.76 4.91
N ALA A 105 -5.70 -5.92 4.48
CA ALA A 105 -4.58 -6.33 3.64
C ALA A 105 -3.61 -7.30 4.35
N ASP A 106 -3.63 -7.32 5.69
CA ASP A 106 -2.86 -8.22 6.55
C ASP A 106 -3.31 -9.68 6.41
N PHE A 107 -4.60 -9.86 6.10
CA PHE A 107 -5.26 -11.16 6.01
C PHE A 107 -5.41 -11.65 4.56
N GLN A 108 -5.21 -10.76 3.59
CA GLN A 108 -5.25 -11.09 2.18
C GLN A 108 -3.92 -11.65 1.64
N PRO A 109 -3.94 -12.57 0.65
CA PRO A 109 -5.11 -13.31 0.17
C PRO A 109 -5.36 -14.61 0.96
N HIS A 110 -4.40 -15.04 1.79
CA HIS A 110 -4.38 -16.39 2.35
C HIS A 110 -5.51 -16.68 3.36
N VAL A 111 -5.85 -15.72 4.21
CA VAL A 111 -6.96 -15.87 5.16
C VAL A 111 -8.29 -15.62 4.45
N THR A 112 -8.36 -14.58 3.62
CA THR A 112 -9.60 -14.22 2.91
C THR A 112 -10.05 -15.28 1.91
N SER A 113 -9.13 -16.07 1.35
CA SER A 113 -9.44 -17.25 0.51
C SER A 113 -9.77 -18.51 1.31
N GLY A 114 -9.61 -18.48 2.64
CA GLY A 114 -9.83 -19.63 3.52
C GLY A 114 -8.72 -20.68 3.55
N GLN A 115 -7.59 -20.45 2.85
CA GLN A 115 -6.43 -21.36 2.86
C GLN A 115 -5.76 -21.45 4.23
N VAL A 116 -5.80 -20.36 4.99
CA VAL A 116 -5.20 -20.25 6.33
C VAL A 116 -6.25 -19.64 7.28
N PRO A 117 -6.40 -20.13 8.53
CA PRO A 117 -7.30 -19.51 9.49
C PRO A 117 -6.80 -18.11 9.91
N PRO A 118 -7.70 -17.17 10.29
CA PRO A 118 -7.28 -15.91 10.89
C PRO A 118 -6.57 -16.15 12.23
N PRO A 119 -5.72 -15.22 12.71
CA PRO A 119 -5.04 -15.38 14.00
C PRO A 119 -6.02 -15.43 15.19
N ALA A 120 -7.19 -14.78 15.05
CA ALA A 120 -8.32 -14.90 15.95
C ALA A 120 -9.63 -14.57 15.21
N ASN A 121 -10.76 -15.00 15.75
CA ASN A 121 -12.07 -14.71 15.17
C ASN A 121 -13.14 -14.55 16.27
N PRO A 122 -13.68 -13.34 16.51
CA PRO A 122 -13.34 -12.09 15.83
C PRO A 122 -12.05 -11.47 16.40
N LEU A 123 -11.47 -10.50 15.70
CA LEU A 123 -10.23 -9.81 16.11
C LEU A 123 -10.37 -8.29 16.07
N THR A 124 -9.53 -7.58 16.80
CA THR A 124 -9.38 -6.13 16.73
C THR A 124 -7.91 -5.72 16.63
N ILE A 125 -7.62 -4.66 15.89
CA ILE A 125 -6.25 -4.23 15.55
C ILE A 125 -6.21 -2.71 15.30
N SER A 126 -5.05 -2.09 15.52
CA SER A 126 -4.75 -0.73 15.05
C SER A 126 -3.59 -0.81 14.08
N GLN A 127 -3.89 -0.92 12.79
CA GLN A 127 -2.90 -1.22 11.76
C GLN A 127 -2.37 0.06 11.10
N PRO A 128 -1.08 0.39 11.23
CA PRO A 128 -0.44 1.40 10.40
C PRO A 128 -0.61 1.07 8.91
N CYS A 129 -1.01 2.05 8.13
CA CYS A 129 -1.28 1.93 6.70
C CYS A 129 -0.61 3.08 5.95
N ILE A 130 -0.13 2.82 4.74
CA ILE A 130 0.42 3.86 3.85
C ILE A 130 -0.36 3.90 2.53
N ARG A 131 -0.88 5.08 2.19
CA ARG A 131 -1.54 5.36 0.91
C ARG A 131 -0.85 6.54 0.24
N LEU A 132 -0.23 6.29 -0.91
CA LEU A 132 0.52 7.30 -1.67
C LEU A 132 -0.25 7.84 -2.88
N THR A 133 -1.48 7.40 -3.10
CA THR A 133 -2.40 7.93 -4.11
C THR A 133 -2.63 9.42 -3.90
N ASP A 134 -2.77 9.84 -2.64
CA ASP A 134 -3.17 11.19 -2.25
C ASP A 134 -1.99 12.03 -1.73
N VAL A 135 -0.75 11.60 -1.99
CA VAL A 135 0.48 12.27 -1.50
C VAL A 135 0.59 13.74 -1.94
N ALA A 136 -0.07 14.11 -3.03
CA ALA A 136 -0.15 15.48 -3.53
C ALA A 136 -1.12 16.36 -2.72
N ALA A 137 -2.16 15.77 -2.11
CA ALA A 137 -3.16 16.45 -1.29
C ALA A 137 -2.71 16.62 0.18
N VAL A 138 -1.71 15.84 0.61
CA VAL A 138 -1.06 15.97 1.93
C VAL A 138 -0.48 17.37 2.12
N GLY A 139 -0.79 17.98 3.25
CA GLY A 139 -0.45 19.35 3.62
C GLY A 139 -1.37 20.43 3.02
N ARG A 140 -2.13 20.12 1.96
CA ARG A 140 -2.97 21.09 1.26
C ARG A 140 -4.44 21.02 1.65
N SER A 141 -4.96 19.80 1.82
CA SER A 141 -6.39 19.54 2.07
C SER A 141 -6.82 19.62 3.53
N GLY A 142 -5.86 19.75 4.46
CA GLY A 142 -6.14 19.74 5.91
C GLY A 142 -6.44 18.36 6.53
N ARG A 143 -6.72 17.32 5.72
CA ARG A 143 -7.17 16.00 6.20
C ARG A 143 -6.42 14.77 5.65
N HIS A 144 -5.79 14.87 4.48
CA HIS A 144 -5.15 13.72 3.84
C HIS A 144 -3.78 13.45 4.47
N LEU A 145 -3.49 12.17 4.68
CA LEU A 145 -2.23 11.69 5.24
C LEU A 145 -1.63 10.67 4.28
N SER A 146 -0.30 10.62 4.17
CA SER A 146 0.37 9.53 3.47
C SER A 146 0.39 8.26 4.31
N THR A 147 0.37 8.42 5.64
CA THR A 147 0.35 7.34 6.61
C THR A 147 -0.66 7.62 7.71
N PHE A 148 -1.38 6.59 8.13
CA PHE A 148 -2.40 6.67 9.15
C PHE A 148 -2.60 5.30 9.78
N GLU A 149 -3.18 5.26 10.96
CA GLU A 149 -3.57 3.99 11.59
C GLU A 149 -5.03 3.70 11.30
N MET A 150 -5.26 2.58 10.64
CA MET A 150 -6.59 2.02 10.45
C MET A 150 -6.89 1.08 11.61
N MET A 151 -7.66 1.59 12.58
CA MET A 151 -8.25 0.75 13.61
C MET A 151 -9.36 -0.09 12.99
N ALA A 152 -9.48 -1.35 13.39
CA ALA A 152 -10.41 -2.28 12.78
C ALA A 152 -10.88 -3.37 13.75
N HIS A 153 -12.07 -3.89 13.48
CA HIS A 153 -12.52 -5.16 14.01
C HIS A 153 -12.98 -6.06 12.86
N HIS A 154 -12.42 -7.27 12.77
CA HIS A 154 -12.69 -8.22 11.69
C HIS A 154 -13.37 -9.48 12.20
N ALA A 155 -14.28 -10.01 11.40
CA ALA A 155 -14.90 -11.32 11.61
C ALA A 155 -14.93 -12.08 10.28
N PHE A 156 -14.52 -13.34 10.31
CA PHE A 156 -14.40 -14.20 9.13
C PHE A 156 -15.43 -15.33 9.24
N ASN A 157 -16.49 -15.26 8.45
CA ASN A 157 -17.66 -16.14 8.59
C ASN A 157 -17.71 -17.15 7.45
N ARG A 158 -18.11 -18.40 7.74
CA ARG A 158 -18.44 -19.44 6.76
C ARG A 158 -19.91 -19.83 6.91
N PRO A 159 -20.84 -19.08 6.29
CA PRO A 159 -22.27 -19.33 6.45
C PRO A 159 -22.71 -20.74 6.01
N ARG A 160 -22.03 -21.32 5.01
CA ARG A 160 -22.32 -22.70 4.54
C ARG A 160 -21.99 -23.77 5.57
N ASP A 161 -21.10 -23.46 6.51
CA ASP A 161 -20.64 -24.36 7.57
C ASP A 161 -21.32 -24.07 8.92
N ASP A 162 -22.30 -23.15 8.97
CA ASP A 162 -22.92 -22.64 10.20
C ASP A 162 -21.91 -22.02 11.18
N ASP A 163 -20.80 -21.49 10.66
CA ASP A 163 -19.72 -20.82 11.42
C ASP A 163 -19.78 -19.31 11.17
N VAL A 164 -20.71 -18.64 11.86
CA VAL A 164 -20.92 -17.20 11.77
C VAL A 164 -20.77 -16.59 13.16
N VAL A 165 -19.77 -15.72 13.32
CA VAL A 165 -19.53 -14.99 14.57
C VAL A 165 -20.56 -13.87 14.73
N TYR A 166 -20.61 -12.97 13.76
CA TYR A 166 -21.64 -11.95 13.60
C TYR A 166 -21.61 -11.37 12.18
N TRP A 167 -22.68 -10.67 11.79
CA TRP A 167 -22.78 -10.02 10.47
C TRP A 167 -23.19 -8.55 10.58
N ILE A 168 -23.78 -8.02 9.52
CA ILE A 168 -24.06 -6.59 9.30
C ILE A 168 -24.75 -5.92 10.49
N ASP A 169 -25.84 -6.50 11.00
CA ASP A 169 -26.63 -5.88 12.09
C ASP A 169 -25.80 -5.62 13.35
N GLN A 170 -25.07 -6.64 13.82
CA GLN A 170 -24.23 -6.51 15.01
C GLN A 170 -23.02 -5.61 14.77
N CYS A 171 -22.45 -5.62 13.55
CA CYS A 171 -21.36 -4.73 13.18
C CYS A 171 -21.77 -3.25 13.30
N VAL A 172 -22.96 -2.91 12.78
CA VAL A 172 -23.52 -1.56 12.88
C VAL A 172 -23.81 -1.20 14.34
N ARG A 173 -24.38 -2.11 15.13
CA ARG A 173 -24.61 -1.90 16.57
C ARG A 173 -23.33 -1.56 17.32
N TYR A 174 -22.25 -2.33 17.08
CA TYR A 174 -20.97 -2.05 17.72
C TYR A 174 -20.41 -0.69 17.33
N CYS A 175 -20.50 -0.32 16.05
CA CYS A 175 -20.08 0.99 15.58
C CYS A 175 -20.86 2.12 16.27
N ASP A 176 -22.19 2.04 16.29
CA ASP A 176 -23.07 3.05 16.90
C ASP A 176 -22.88 3.15 18.42
N GLU A 177 -22.85 2.01 19.13
CA GLU A 177 -22.60 1.94 20.57
C GLU A 177 -21.24 2.53 20.95
N MET A 178 -20.19 2.25 20.16
CA MET A 178 -18.87 2.81 20.38
C MET A 178 -18.88 4.34 20.25
N LEU A 179 -19.45 4.86 19.16
CA LEU A 179 -19.46 6.29 18.87
C LEU A 179 -20.29 7.07 19.90
N ILE A 180 -21.44 6.55 20.31
CA ILE A 180 -22.32 7.23 21.26
C ILE A 180 -21.84 7.02 22.71
N ASP A 181 -21.70 5.78 23.15
CA ASP A 181 -21.51 5.48 24.56
C ASP A 181 -20.05 5.66 25.01
N SER A 182 -19.08 5.39 24.12
CA SER A 182 -17.66 5.47 24.46
C SER A 182 -17.02 6.79 24.04
N PHE A 183 -17.44 7.35 22.90
CA PHE A 183 -16.92 8.63 22.40
C PHE A 183 -17.85 9.83 22.63
N GLY A 184 -19.04 9.61 23.19
CA GLY A 184 -19.95 10.70 23.61
C GLY A 184 -20.58 11.47 22.45
N ILE A 185 -20.59 10.90 21.24
CA ILE A 185 -21.08 11.58 20.04
C ILE A 185 -22.61 11.62 20.07
N SER A 186 -23.17 12.77 19.70
CA SER A 186 -24.62 12.95 19.66
C SER A 186 -25.24 12.01 18.60
N PRO A 187 -26.28 11.21 18.96
CA PRO A 187 -26.93 10.30 18.02
C PRO A 187 -27.52 10.97 16.77
N GLU A 188 -27.89 12.26 16.86
CA GLU A 188 -28.46 13.05 15.75
C GLU A 188 -27.40 13.57 14.77
N GLU A 189 -26.13 13.60 15.17
CA GLU A 189 -25.02 14.04 14.32
C GLU A 189 -24.49 12.92 13.41
N LEU A 190 -24.75 11.67 13.77
CA LEU A 190 -24.32 10.48 13.04
C LEU A 190 -25.14 10.29 11.76
N THR A 191 -24.43 10.03 10.66
CA THR A 191 -25.01 9.50 9.43
C THR A 191 -24.25 8.27 8.93
N TYR A 192 -25.01 7.32 8.39
CA TYR A 192 -24.47 6.11 7.73
C TYR A 192 -24.83 6.17 6.25
N VAL A 193 -23.84 6.40 5.38
CA VAL A 193 -24.04 6.57 3.94
C VAL A 193 -23.78 5.25 3.22
N GLU A 194 -24.72 4.81 2.39
CA GLU A 194 -24.56 3.60 1.59
C GLU A 194 -23.58 3.87 0.45
N ASN A 195 -22.40 3.24 0.50
CA ASN A 195 -21.39 3.33 -0.56
C ASN A 195 -20.77 1.97 -0.87
N PRO A 196 -21.21 1.26 -1.93
CA PRO A 196 -20.64 -0.03 -2.31
C PRO A 196 -19.12 0.00 -2.51
N TRP A 197 -18.42 -0.93 -1.86
CA TRP A 197 -16.97 -1.01 -1.92
C TRP A 197 -16.50 -2.12 -2.86
N SER A 198 -15.37 -1.88 -3.53
CA SER A 198 -14.70 -2.83 -4.40
C SER A 198 -13.21 -2.48 -4.48
N GLY A 199 -12.33 -3.47 -4.29
CA GLY A 199 -10.89 -3.32 -4.31
C GLY A 199 -10.16 -4.62 -3.95
N GLY A 200 -8.92 -4.79 -4.45
CA GLY A 200 -8.05 -5.91 -4.08
C GLY A 200 -8.60 -7.30 -4.41
N GLY A 201 -9.44 -7.43 -5.44
CA GLY A 201 -10.09 -8.68 -5.83
C GLY A 201 -11.35 -9.04 -5.04
N ASN A 202 -11.83 -8.17 -4.14
CA ASN A 202 -13.05 -8.38 -3.37
C ASN A 202 -14.01 -7.18 -3.48
N ALA A 203 -15.29 -7.41 -3.17
CA ALA A 203 -16.31 -6.38 -3.13
C ALA A 203 -17.42 -6.71 -2.11
N GLY A 204 -18.22 -5.70 -1.79
CA GLY A 204 -19.37 -5.84 -0.91
C GLY A 204 -20.13 -4.54 -0.68
N PRO A 205 -21.35 -4.61 -0.11
CA PRO A 205 -22.02 -3.43 0.42
C PRO A 205 -21.16 -2.80 1.53
N ALA A 206 -21.18 -1.48 1.63
CA ALA A 206 -20.51 -0.79 2.72
C ALA A 206 -21.27 0.45 3.19
N LEU A 207 -20.97 0.85 4.42
CA LEU A 207 -21.47 2.06 5.06
C LEU A 207 -20.30 2.98 5.42
N GLU A 208 -20.38 4.24 5.01
CA GLU A 208 -19.48 5.29 5.47
C GLU A 208 -20.14 6.01 6.65
N VAL A 209 -19.41 6.14 7.75
CA VAL A 209 -19.90 6.73 9.01
C VAL A 209 -19.34 8.13 9.14
N ILE A 210 -20.23 9.12 9.11
CA ILE A 210 -19.86 10.54 9.03
C ILE A 210 -20.38 11.29 10.24
N ILE A 211 -19.54 12.17 10.79
CA ILE A 211 -19.86 13.09 11.88
C ILE A 211 -19.35 14.46 11.51
N GLY A 212 -20.23 15.46 11.56
CA GLY A 212 -19.85 16.87 11.39
C GLY A 212 -19.04 17.16 10.13
N GLY A 213 -19.38 16.54 8.99
CA GLY A 213 -18.66 16.70 7.73
C GLY A 213 -17.53 15.69 7.49
N LEU A 214 -17.10 14.94 8.51
CA LEU A 214 -15.92 14.08 8.49
C LEU A 214 -16.30 12.59 8.54
N GLU A 215 -15.92 11.85 7.52
CA GLU A 215 -15.97 10.39 7.54
C GLU A 215 -14.97 9.84 8.57
N LEU A 216 -15.45 9.20 9.62
CA LEU A 216 -14.63 8.58 10.65
C LEU A 216 -14.35 7.09 10.39
N ALA A 217 -15.29 6.40 9.75
CA ALA A 217 -15.20 4.96 9.53
C ALA A 217 -15.86 4.49 8.24
N THR A 218 -15.39 3.35 7.75
CA THR A 218 -16.02 2.59 6.67
C THR A 218 -16.29 1.17 7.18
N LEU A 219 -17.53 0.68 7.04
CA LEU A 219 -17.94 -0.68 7.38
C LEU A 219 -18.23 -1.44 6.10
N VAL A 220 -17.30 -2.27 5.63
CA VAL A 220 -17.41 -3.10 4.42
C VAL A 220 -17.83 -4.51 4.80
N PHE A 221 -18.81 -5.05 4.08
CA PHE A 221 -19.31 -6.41 4.28
C PHE A 221 -18.94 -7.25 3.07
N MET A 222 -17.70 -7.72 3.05
CA MET A 222 -17.14 -8.43 1.89
C MET A 222 -17.84 -9.77 1.72
N ASN A 223 -18.55 -9.93 0.61
CA ASN A 223 -19.24 -11.16 0.25
C ASN A 223 -19.05 -11.53 -1.23
N LEU A 224 -18.24 -10.78 -1.96
CA LEU A 224 -17.96 -10.98 -3.37
C LEU A 224 -16.46 -11.05 -3.64
N GLU A 225 -16.05 -11.97 -4.50
CA GLU A 225 -14.69 -12.08 -5.05
C GLU A 225 -14.71 -11.94 -6.58
N GLU A 226 -13.67 -11.34 -7.13
CA GLU A 226 -13.51 -11.14 -8.56
C GLU A 226 -13.39 -12.49 -9.28
N ASP A 227 -14.21 -12.69 -10.30
CA ASP A 227 -14.26 -13.93 -11.07
C ASP A 227 -14.80 -13.63 -12.48
N ASP A 228 -14.09 -14.06 -13.52
CA ASP A 228 -14.44 -13.81 -14.92
C ASP A 228 -15.82 -14.39 -15.30
N ASP A 229 -16.24 -15.47 -14.63
CA ASP A 229 -17.54 -16.12 -14.80
C ASP A 229 -18.59 -15.60 -13.79
N GLY A 230 -18.25 -14.60 -12.97
CA GLY A 230 -19.10 -14.06 -11.92
C GLY A 230 -20.37 -13.39 -12.42
N ASP A 231 -21.48 -13.53 -11.69
CA ASP A 231 -22.80 -13.02 -12.08
C ASP A 231 -23.05 -11.55 -11.72
N VAL A 232 -22.17 -10.93 -10.93
CA VAL A 232 -22.32 -9.55 -10.45
C VAL A 232 -21.27 -8.65 -11.10
N GLU A 233 -21.68 -7.56 -11.76
CA GLU A 233 -20.76 -6.59 -12.36
C GLU A 233 -20.64 -5.32 -11.51
N ILE A 234 -19.41 -4.99 -11.07
CA ILE A 234 -19.09 -3.79 -10.29
C ILE A 234 -17.91 -3.08 -10.95
N LYS A 235 -18.10 -1.82 -11.35
CA LYS A 235 -17.07 -0.97 -11.98
C LYS A 235 -16.37 -1.64 -13.18
N GLY A 236 -17.10 -2.47 -13.95
CA GLY A 236 -16.58 -3.16 -15.13
C GLY A 236 -15.82 -4.47 -14.85
N LEU A 237 -15.74 -4.89 -13.59
CA LEU A 237 -15.21 -6.20 -13.17
C LEU A 237 -16.38 -7.12 -12.78
N ARG A 238 -16.21 -8.43 -12.98
CA ARG A 238 -17.20 -9.46 -12.65
C ARG A 238 -16.84 -10.12 -11.33
N TYR A 239 -17.87 -10.45 -10.55
CA TYR A 239 -17.76 -10.98 -9.20
C TYR A 239 -18.74 -12.13 -8.98
N LYS A 240 -18.34 -13.09 -8.15
CA LYS A 240 -19.20 -14.15 -7.61
C LYS A 240 -19.24 -14.08 -6.08
N GLU A 241 -20.22 -14.75 -5.49
CA GLU A 241 -20.33 -14.84 -4.03
C GLU A 241 -19.19 -15.66 -3.42
N MET A 242 -18.60 -15.13 -2.34
CA MET A 242 -17.51 -15.77 -1.61
C MET A 242 -18.03 -16.86 -0.66
N ASP A 243 -17.27 -17.94 -0.53
CA ASP A 243 -17.52 -18.96 0.51
C ASP A 243 -17.24 -18.42 1.92
N LEU A 244 -16.24 -17.54 2.05
CA LEU A 244 -15.89 -16.84 3.28
C LEU A 244 -16.40 -15.40 3.23
N GLN A 245 -17.40 -15.07 4.06
CA GLN A 245 -17.97 -13.73 4.17
C GLN A 245 -17.29 -12.96 5.32
N ILE A 246 -16.83 -11.74 5.06
CA ILE A 246 -15.91 -11.04 5.98
C ILE A 246 -16.48 -9.68 6.38
N ILE A 247 -16.44 -9.39 7.68
CA ILE A 247 -16.61 -8.03 8.19
C ILE A 247 -15.25 -7.32 8.09
N ASP A 248 -15.18 -6.33 7.21
CA ASP A 248 -14.01 -5.49 6.99
C ASP A 248 -14.34 -4.05 7.41
N THR A 249 -13.87 -3.64 8.58
CA THR A 249 -14.06 -2.27 9.05
C THR A 249 -12.75 -1.49 9.03
N GLY A 250 -12.81 -0.20 8.73
CA GLY A 250 -11.69 0.72 8.91
C GLY A 250 -12.13 1.99 9.61
N TYR A 251 -11.47 2.32 10.72
CA TYR A 251 -11.68 3.53 11.51
C TYR A 251 -10.37 4.32 11.54
N GLY A 252 -10.37 5.54 11.02
CA GLY A 252 -9.13 6.32 10.90
C GLY A 252 -8.73 6.97 12.23
N LEU A 253 -7.72 6.42 12.93
CA LEU A 253 -7.27 6.90 14.25
C LEU A 253 -7.01 8.41 14.25
N GLU A 254 -6.30 8.92 13.25
CA GLU A 254 -5.94 10.32 13.14
C GLU A 254 -7.17 11.22 12.92
N ARG A 255 -8.21 10.73 12.22
CA ARG A 255 -9.48 11.45 12.05
C ARG A 255 -10.28 11.51 13.35
N PHE A 256 -10.30 10.42 14.12
CA PHE A 256 -10.85 10.42 15.48
C PHE A 256 -10.12 11.43 16.38
N CYS A 257 -8.78 11.43 16.33
CA CYS A 257 -7.97 12.40 17.06
C CYS A 257 -8.30 13.84 16.64
N TRP A 258 -8.50 14.09 15.34
CA TRP A 258 -8.85 15.40 14.84
C TRP A 258 -10.25 15.87 15.30
N ALA A 259 -11.24 14.99 15.23
CA ALA A 259 -12.58 15.24 15.74
C ALA A 259 -12.59 15.54 17.25
N ALA A 260 -11.71 14.88 18.02
CA ALA A 260 -11.55 15.09 19.45
C ALA A 260 -10.78 16.37 19.81
N ALA A 261 -9.79 16.75 19.00
CA ALA A 261 -8.99 17.95 19.24
C ALA A 261 -9.68 19.23 18.75
N GLY A 262 -10.54 19.14 17.74
CA GLY A 262 -11.23 20.28 17.13
C GLY A 262 -10.28 21.32 16.51
N THR A 263 -9.06 20.92 16.14
CA THR A 263 -8.06 21.81 15.54
C THR A 263 -8.41 22.20 14.11
N SER A 264 -7.78 23.26 13.59
CA SER A 264 -7.98 23.70 12.21
C SER A 264 -7.61 22.62 11.18
N THR A 265 -6.56 21.82 11.43
CA THR A 265 -6.16 20.70 10.57
C THR A 265 -5.88 19.44 11.38
N ILE A 266 -5.88 18.29 10.71
CA ILE A 266 -5.49 17.00 11.31
C ILE A 266 -4.06 17.04 11.85
N TYR A 267 -3.15 17.74 11.17
CA TYR A 267 -1.72 17.79 11.51
C TYR A 267 -1.48 18.51 12.85
N GLU A 268 -2.26 19.55 13.16
CA GLU A 268 -2.22 20.23 14.47
C GLU A 268 -2.76 19.33 15.60
N ALA A 269 -3.61 18.35 15.28
CA ALA A 269 -4.08 17.35 16.26
C ALA A 269 -3.02 16.28 16.52
N ILE A 270 -2.34 15.79 15.48
CA ILE A 270 -1.50 14.58 15.56
C ILE A 270 0.02 14.84 15.59
N TYR A 271 0.49 15.99 15.08
CA TYR A 271 1.91 16.37 15.04
C TYR A 271 2.20 17.80 15.57
N PRO A 272 1.59 18.25 16.69
CA PRO A 272 1.70 19.65 17.13
C PRO A 272 3.15 20.07 17.40
N GLU A 273 4.00 19.19 17.92
CA GLU A 273 5.41 19.46 18.21
C GLU A 273 6.22 19.72 16.94
N SER A 274 6.06 18.88 15.92
CA SER A 274 6.78 19.03 14.64
C SER A 274 6.30 20.25 13.86
N VAL A 275 4.99 20.51 13.89
CA VAL A 275 4.41 21.68 13.23
C VAL A 275 4.92 22.97 13.87
N ALA A 276 4.91 23.06 15.20
CA ALA A 276 5.44 24.22 15.92
C ALA A 276 6.94 24.42 15.66
N TRP A 277 7.72 23.35 15.66
CA TRP A 277 9.15 23.40 15.38
C TRP A 277 9.46 23.87 13.95
N LEU A 278 8.71 23.39 12.95
CA LEU A 278 8.89 23.81 11.56
C LEU A 278 8.47 25.28 11.33
N LYS A 279 7.36 25.74 11.95
CA LYS A 279 6.98 27.16 11.94
C LYS A 279 8.11 28.05 12.46
N GLN A 280 8.78 27.62 13.53
CA GLN A 280 9.93 28.33 14.10
C GLN A 280 11.13 28.32 13.15
N LEU A 281 11.47 27.17 12.55
CA LEU A 281 12.61 27.04 11.64
C LEU A 281 12.47 27.87 10.36
N SER A 282 11.24 28.05 9.88
CA SER A 282 10.95 28.82 8.67
C SER A 282 10.59 30.28 8.93
N ASP A 283 10.71 30.76 10.18
CA ASP A 283 10.30 32.11 10.60
C ASP A 283 8.87 32.48 10.14
N PHE A 284 7.95 31.50 10.24
CA PHE A 284 6.61 31.60 9.67
C PHE A 284 5.78 32.75 10.26
N ASP A 285 5.92 32.99 11.57
CA ASP A 285 5.20 34.06 12.26
C ASP A 285 5.56 35.45 11.71
N SER A 286 6.82 35.65 11.27
CA SER A 286 7.26 36.89 10.62
C SER A 286 6.64 37.05 9.24
N VAL A 287 6.48 35.95 8.49
CA VAL A 287 5.80 35.94 7.17
C VAL A 287 4.35 36.38 7.34
N VAL A 288 3.62 35.79 8.28
CA VAL A 288 2.22 36.17 8.59
C VAL A 288 2.15 37.64 9.02
N SER A 289 3.00 38.05 9.96
CA SER A 289 3.01 39.43 10.47
C SER A 289 3.28 40.47 9.37
N SER A 290 4.11 40.13 8.38
CA SER A 290 4.44 41.01 7.26
C SER A 290 3.26 41.29 6.32
N LEU A 291 2.25 40.42 6.31
CA LEU A 291 1.06 40.58 5.48
C LEU A 291 0.06 41.57 6.10
N GLY A 292 0.30 42.05 7.32
CA GLY A 292 -0.57 43.03 7.98
C GLY A 292 -1.98 42.52 8.24
N MET A 293 -2.16 41.20 8.29
CA MET A 293 -3.45 40.56 8.53
C MET A 293 -3.90 40.85 9.97
N GLU A 294 -5.04 41.55 10.14
CA GLU A 294 -5.68 41.73 11.46
C GLU A 294 -6.35 40.43 11.97
N VAL A 295 -6.37 39.38 11.13
CA VAL A 295 -7.09 38.11 11.36
C VAL A 295 -6.16 37.08 11.99
N ASP A 296 -6.67 36.40 13.03
CA ASP A 296 -6.04 35.26 13.66
C ASP A 296 -5.82 34.10 12.67
N VAL A 297 -4.59 33.58 12.61
CA VAL A 297 -4.17 32.53 11.65
C VAL A 297 -4.97 31.25 11.87
N ASP A 298 -5.31 30.91 13.11
CA ASP A 298 -6.08 29.70 13.41
C ASP A 298 -7.50 29.80 12.85
N THR A 299 -8.10 31.00 12.91
CA THR A 299 -9.39 31.31 12.30
C THR A 299 -9.33 31.18 10.77
N LEU A 300 -8.31 31.77 10.14
CA LEU A 300 -8.07 31.62 8.69
C LEU A 300 -7.93 30.14 8.31
N LEU A 301 -7.12 29.38 9.04
CA LEU A 301 -6.88 27.97 8.75
C LEU A 301 -8.10 27.08 8.98
N GLY A 302 -8.92 27.42 9.97
CA GLY A 302 -10.20 26.76 10.21
C GLY A 302 -11.13 26.93 9.01
N GLU A 303 -11.27 28.16 8.51
CA GLU A 303 -12.03 28.44 7.28
C GLU A 303 -11.46 27.68 6.08
N LEU A 304 -10.16 27.77 5.83
CA LEU A 304 -9.50 27.05 4.74
C LEU A 304 -9.78 25.55 4.78
N SER A 305 -9.78 24.95 5.97
CA SER A 305 -9.98 23.51 6.13
C SER A 305 -11.44 23.11 5.94
N ARG A 306 -12.41 23.92 6.42
CA ARG A 306 -13.84 23.74 6.12
C ARG A 306 -14.09 23.79 4.60
N LEU A 307 -13.40 24.70 3.91
CA LEU A 307 -13.50 24.86 2.45
C LEU A 307 -12.84 23.73 1.68
N ALA A 308 -11.66 23.28 2.10
CA ALA A 308 -10.98 22.14 1.49
C ALA A 308 -11.76 20.83 1.68
N GLY A 309 -12.51 20.69 2.78
CA GLY A 309 -13.51 19.64 2.99
C GLY A 309 -14.53 19.59 1.86
N ILE A 310 -15.14 20.74 1.57
CA ILE A 310 -16.19 20.92 0.56
C ILE A 310 -15.69 20.74 -0.88
N LEU A 311 -14.48 21.20 -1.17
CA LEU A 311 -14.00 21.33 -2.54
C LEU A 311 -13.41 20.05 -3.14
N ASN A 312 -13.30 18.94 -2.36
CA ASN A 312 -12.70 17.65 -2.76
C ASN A 312 -11.60 17.83 -3.81
N ILE A 313 -10.40 18.21 -3.34
CA ILE A 313 -9.23 18.42 -4.22
C ILE A 313 -8.78 17.06 -4.76
N ASP A 314 -9.46 16.61 -5.81
CA ASP A 314 -9.16 15.39 -6.54
C ASP A 314 -8.20 15.68 -7.70
N VAL A 315 -7.63 14.61 -8.24
CA VAL A 315 -6.75 14.65 -9.40
C VAL A 315 -7.44 15.33 -10.59
N GLY A 316 -6.86 16.44 -11.07
CA GLY A 316 -7.37 17.20 -12.21
C GLY A 316 -8.17 18.47 -11.86
N THR A 317 -8.32 18.79 -10.58
CA THR A 317 -8.98 20.03 -10.15
C THR A 317 -8.15 21.27 -10.50
N ASP A 318 -8.78 22.28 -11.11
CA ASP A 318 -8.14 23.57 -11.42
C ASP A 318 -7.82 24.32 -10.12
N VAL A 319 -6.53 24.31 -9.76
CA VAL A 319 -6.00 24.95 -8.56
C VAL A 319 -6.21 26.47 -8.59
N GLY A 320 -6.18 27.11 -9.75
CA GLY A 320 -6.40 28.56 -9.88
C GLY A 320 -7.82 28.95 -9.50
N ALA A 321 -8.81 28.28 -10.10
CA ALA A 321 -10.22 28.49 -9.80
C ALA A 321 -10.59 28.17 -8.34
N LEU A 322 -9.85 27.25 -7.69
CA LEU A 322 -10.00 26.96 -6.27
C LEU A 322 -9.58 28.15 -5.40
N TYR A 323 -8.41 28.75 -5.66
CA TYR A 323 -7.95 29.92 -4.90
C TYR A 323 -8.91 31.10 -5.06
N ASP A 324 -9.47 31.32 -6.25
CA ASP A 324 -10.45 32.38 -6.49
C ASP A 324 -11.72 32.19 -5.64
N LYS A 325 -12.28 30.97 -5.62
CA LYS A 325 -13.43 30.63 -4.77
C LYS A 325 -13.13 30.74 -3.28
N LEU A 326 -11.89 30.41 -2.89
CA LEU A 326 -11.44 30.48 -1.51
C LEU A 326 -11.40 31.94 -1.05
N VAL A 327 -10.85 32.84 -1.86
CA VAL A 327 -10.84 34.29 -1.61
C VAL A 327 -12.25 34.85 -1.55
N GLU A 328 -13.15 34.44 -2.45
CA GLU A 328 -14.56 34.86 -2.46
C GLU A 328 -15.24 34.52 -1.12
N ARG A 329 -15.14 33.26 -0.67
CA ARG A 329 -15.73 32.83 0.61
C ARG A 329 -15.05 33.42 1.84
N LEU A 330 -13.73 33.58 1.84
CA LEU A 330 -13.03 34.28 2.92
C LEU A 330 -13.55 35.72 3.04
N SER A 331 -13.80 36.38 1.91
CA SER A 331 -14.37 37.73 1.86
C SER A 331 -15.80 37.76 2.42
N GLU A 332 -16.64 36.76 2.10
CA GLU A 332 -17.99 36.61 2.68
C GLU A 332 -17.97 36.50 4.22
N ASN A 333 -16.91 35.89 4.78
CA ASN A 333 -16.68 35.73 6.21
C ASN A 333 -15.86 36.88 6.85
N GLY A 334 -15.63 37.97 6.10
CA GLY A 334 -14.97 39.19 6.61
C GLY A 334 -13.44 39.18 6.57
N ILE A 335 -12.83 38.26 5.80
CA ILE A 335 -11.37 38.15 5.61
C ILE A 335 -11.03 38.56 4.16
N GLU A 336 -10.56 39.79 3.98
CA GLU A 336 -10.12 40.29 2.66
C GLU A 336 -8.64 39.92 2.39
N LEU A 337 -8.39 39.09 1.39
CA LEU A 337 -7.06 38.67 0.95
C LEU A 337 -7.01 38.57 -0.58
N SER A 338 -5.88 38.94 -1.19
CA SER A 338 -5.60 38.59 -2.58
C SER A 338 -5.15 37.12 -2.70
N VAL A 339 -5.27 36.56 -3.90
CA VAL A 339 -4.77 35.21 -4.21
C VAL A 339 -3.26 35.09 -3.92
N ASP A 340 -2.48 36.13 -4.20
CA ASP A 340 -1.04 36.12 -3.95
C ASP A 340 -0.70 36.13 -2.45
N GLU A 341 -1.44 36.90 -1.65
CA GLU A 341 -1.28 36.90 -0.18
C GLU A 341 -1.67 35.55 0.41
N LEU A 342 -2.78 34.98 -0.06
CA LEU A 342 -3.24 33.67 0.36
C LEU A 342 -2.21 32.57 0.02
N LYS A 343 -1.59 32.60 -1.16
CA LYS A 343 -0.51 31.68 -1.53
C LYS A 343 0.73 31.83 -0.65
N ARG A 344 1.12 33.06 -0.32
CA ARG A 344 2.26 33.33 0.59
C ARG A 344 2.08 32.72 1.98
N VAL A 345 0.84 32.53 2.44
CA VAL A 345 0.52 31.85 3.70
C VAL A 345 0.40 30.34 3.52
N THR A 346 -0.37 29.91 2.52
CA THR A 346 -0.77 28.51 2.35
C THR A 346 0.33 27.62 1.79
N GLU A 347 1.22 28.14 0.93
CA GLU A 347 2.31 27.34 0.35
C GLU A 347 3.34 26.89 1.40
N PRO A 348 3.90 27.78 2.26
CA PRO A 348 4.77 27.35 3.34
C PRO A 348 4.07 26.42 4.33
N LEU A 349 2.82 26.74 4.71
CA LEU A 349 2.05 25.87 5.61
C LEU A 349 1.84 24.47 5.03
N SER A 350 1.63 24.35 3.73
CA SER A 350 1.49 23.05 3.10
C SER A 350 2.73 22.17 3.29
N SER A 351 3.93 22.76 3.21
CA SER A 351 5.19 22.07 3.50
C SER A 351 5.35 21.78 5.00
N ILE A 352 5.02 22.74 5.87
CA ILE A 352 5.07 22.58 7.35
C ILE A 352 4.19 21.41 7.81
N TYR A 353 3.03 21.21 7.19
CA TYR A 353 2.14 20.08 7.47
C TYR A 353 2.55 18.79 6.78
N ALA A 354 3.04 18.86 5.55
CA ALA A 354 3.40 17.67 4.78
C ALA A 354 4.69 16.99 5.27
N ILE A 355 5.68 17.75 5.74
CA ILE A 355 6.95 17.20 6.23
C ILE A 355 6.75 16.18 7.37
N PRO A 356 6.05 16.48 8.48
CA PRO A 356 5.88 15.50 9.56
C PRO A 356 5.10 14.27 9.14
N ASP A 357 4.10 14.40 8.26
CA ASP A 357 3.40 13.26 7.68
C ASP A 357 4.34 12.36 6.85
N HIS A 358 5.10 12.96 5.93
CA HIS A 358 6.07 12.21 5.11
C HIS A 358 7.17 11.59 5.98
N MET A 359 7.61 12.27 7.04
CA MET A 359 8.56 11.71 7.99
C MET A 359 7.96 10.55 8.78
N HIS A 360 6.69 10.61 9.15
CA HIS A 360 6.00 9.47 9.76
C HIS A 360 5.98 8.26 8.82
N ALA A 361 5.66 8.46 7.54
CA ALA A 361 5.65 7.39 6.56
C ALA A 361 7.07 6.82 6.33
N LEU A 362 8.07 7.69 6.17
CA LEU A 362 9.47 7.32 5.98
C LEU A 362 10.02 6.55 7.18
N CYS A 363 9.83 7.05 8.40
CA CYS A 363 10.32 6.40 9.61
C CYS A 363 9.68 5.02 9.81
N ASN A 364 8.38 4.85 9.53
CA ASN A 364 7.74 3.53 9.55
C ASN A 364 8.31 2.59 8.47
N MET A 365 8.42 3.06 7.21
CA MET A 365 9.01 2.27 6.13
C MET A 365 10.44 1.79 6.46
N LEU A 366 11.31 2.72 6.87
CA LEU A 366 12.71 2.43 7.19
C LEU A 366 12.83 1.61 8.48
N GLY A 367 11.96 1.87 9.47
CA GLY A 367 11.82 1.11 10.71
C GLY A 367 11.52 -0.37 10.45
N ASP A 368 10.63 -0.66 9.51
CA ASP A 368 10.30 -2.03 9.08
C ASP A 368 11.35 -2.67 8.14
N GLY A 369 12.48 -1.99 7.96
CA GLY A 369 13.62 -2.49 7.18
C GLY A 369 13.46 -2.33 5.67
N LEU A 370 12.65 -1.37 5.21
CA LEU A 370 12.62 -0.98 3.81
C LEU A 370 13.91 -0.22 3.47
N VAL A 371 14.51 -0.54 2.32
CA VAL A 371 15.70 0.15 1.82
C VAL A 371 15.36 0.99 0.59
N PRO A 372 15.67 2.31 0.59
CA PRO A 372 15.44 3.17 -0.57
C PRO A 372 16.16 2.70 -1.84
N SER A 373 15.43 2.64 -2.96
CA SER A 373 15.92 2.13 -4.25
C SER A 373 15.25 2.84 -5.43
N ASN A 374 15.57 2.46 -6.68
CA ASN A 374 14.93 3.01 -7.88
C ASN A 374 13.76 2.14 -8.38
N ALA A 375 13.35 1.10 -7.65
CA ALA A 375 12.32 0.16 -8.08
C ALA A 375 11.45 -0.33 -6.91
N LYS A 376 10.25 -0.83 -7.24
CA LYS A 376 9.30 -1.44 -6.29
C LYS A 376 9.04 -0.53 -5.07
N ALA A 377 8.85 -1.13 -3.90
CA ALA A 377 8.64 -0.46 -2.63
C ALA A 377 9.77 0.54 -2.26
N GLY A 378 11.04 0.23 -2.59
CA GLY A 378 12.18 1.10 -2.30
C GLY A 378 12.13 2.45 -3.03
N TYR A 379 11.50 2.51 -4.20
CA TYR A 379 11.24 3.76 -4.90
C TYR A 379 10.33 4.70 -4.10
N LEU A 380 9.34 4.15 -3.38
CA LEU A 380 8.37 4.94 -2.62
C LEU A 380 9.03 5.69 -1.47
N ALA A 381 9.90 5.02 -0.69
CA ALA A 381 10.68 5.69 0.35
C ALA A 381 11.66 6.72 -0.23
N ARG A 382 12.33 6.40 -1.35
CA ARG A 382 13.19 7.39 -2.03
C ARG A 382 12.40 8.62 -2.48
N MET A 383 11.20 8.43 -3.02
CA MET A 383 10.32 9.51 -3.47
C MET A 383 9.93 10.43 -2.30
N LEU A 384 9.48 9.86 -1.18
CA LEU A 384 9.13 10.62 0.02
C LEU A 384 10.33 11.36 0.62
N ALA A 385 11.50 10.72 0.70
CA ALA A 385 12.72 11.34 1.23
C ALA A 385 13.12 12.57 0.40
N ARG A 386 13.10 12.45 -0.93
CA ARG A 386 13.39 13.57 -1.84
C ARG A 386 12.33 14.67 -1.76
N ARG A 387 11.05 14.30 -1.62
CA ARG A 387 9.94 15.25 -1.42
C ARG A 387 10.13 16.05 -0.13
N ALA A 388 10.51 15.41 0.98
CA ALA A 388 10.83 16.07 2.24
C ALA A 388 12.05 17.00 2.12
N CYS A 389 13.13 16.57 1.44
CA CYS A 389 14.30 17.42 1.17
C CYS A 389 13.93 18.68 0.38
N ARG A 390 13.11 18.56 -0.68
CA ARG A 390 12.63 19.72 -1.43
C ARG A 390 11.80 20.65 -0.53
N MET A 391 10.82 20.11 0.18
CA MET A 391 9.94 20.91 1.04
C MET A 391 10.69 21.68 2.13
N LYS A 392 11.70 21.06 2.77
CA LYS A 392 12.52 21.78 3.76
C LYS A 392 13.38 22.88 3.12
N ASP A 393 13.88 22.66 1.90
CA ASP A 393 14.69 23.64 1.19
C ASP A 393 13.83 24.82 0.72
N ASP A 394 12.60 24.56 0.25
CA ASP A 394 11.60 25.58 -0.11
C ASP A 394 11.21 26.44 1.11
N LEU A 395 11.17 25.85 2.31
CA LEU A 395 10.97 26.55 3.58
C LEU A 395 12.21 27.33 4.07
N GLY A 396 13.37 27.18 3.41
CA GLY A 396 14.63 27.72 3.90
C GLY A 396 15.12 27.08 5.21
N ALA A 397 14.60 25.91 5.58
CA ALA A 397 14.95 25.22 6.82
C ALA A 397 16.34 24.57 6.68
N SER A 398 17.31 25.07 7.44
CA SER A 398 18.72 24.62 7.41
C SER A 398 19.00 23.26 8.06
N VAL A 399 17.94 22.52 8.42
CA VAL A 399 17.99 21.23 9.10
C VAL A 399 18.22 20.08 8.12
N GLY A 400 18.93 19.03 8.54
CA GLY A 400 19.13 17.83 7.74
C GLY A 400 17.90 16.91 7.75
N LEU A 401 17.79 16.01 6.77
CA LEU A 401 16.72 15.02 6.72
C LEU A 401 16.77 14.05 7.91
N ALA A 402 17.98 13.70 8.36
CA ALA A 402 18.18 12.88 9.55
C ALA A 402 17.73 13.59 10.83
N ASP A 403 17.95 14.89 10.96
CA ASP A 403 17.47 15.66 12.11
C ASP A 403 15.94 15.75 12.15
N LEU A 404 15.29 15.93 10.98
CA LEU A 404 13.84 15.81 10.87
C LEU A 404 13.36 14.42 11.33
N GLY A 405 14.05 13.36 10.91
CA GLY A 405 13.75 11.99 11.33
C GLY A 405 13.96 11.75 12.82
N ALA A 406 15.04 12.28 13.39
CA ALA A 406 15.33 12.21 14.81
C ALA A 406 14.22 12.88 15.63
N HIS A 407 13.89 14.13 15.30
CA HIS A 407 12.80 14.86 15.95
C HIS A 407 11.48 14.11 15.84
N HIS A 408 11.15 13.60 14.65
CA HIS A 408 9.89 12.91 14.41
C HIS A 408 9.79 11.59 15.20
N MET A 409 10.85 10.77 15.20
CA MET A 409 10.88 9.52 15.95
C MET A 409 10.76 9.78 17.46
N ASP A 410 11.46 10.78 17.98
CA ASP A 410 11.47 11.08 19.42
C ASP A 410 10.12 11.64 19.91
N ALA A 411 9.40 12.38 19.06
CA ALA A 411 8.12 13.01 19.41
C ALA A 411 6.90 12.11 19.14
N HIS A 412 6.92 11.31 18.07
CA HIS A 412 5.70 10.71 17.51
C HIS A 412 5.70 9.19 17.37
N LEU A 413 6.83 8.52 17.54
CA LEU A 413 6.93 7.07 17.32
C LEU A 413 7.46 6.35 18.55
N ASP A 414 7.02 5.09 18.71
CA ASP A 414 7.68 4.13 19.57
C ASP A 414 8.62 3.28 18.71
N MET A 415 9.92 3.45 18.89
CA MET A 415 10.91 2.73 18.09
C MET A 415 11.13 1.27 18.51
N SER A 416 10.49 0.81 19.60
CA SER A 416 10.74 -0.51 20.17
C SER A 416 10.15 -1.67 19.36
N SER A 417 9.11 -1.42 18.55
CA SER A 417 8.46 -2.43 17.71
C SER A 417 9.12 -2.60 16.33
N PHE A 418 9.97 -1.66 15.91
CA PHE A 418 10.62 -1.72 14.60
C PHE A 418 11.77 -2.71 14.57
N VAL A 419 11.98 -3.32 13.40
CA VAL A 419 13.12 -4.21 13.18
C VAL A 419 14.43 -3.43 13.07
N GLN A 420 14.41 -2.23 12.49
CA GLN A 420 15.58 -1.37 12.31
C GLN A 420 15.78 -0.45 13.52
N SER A 421 17.03 -0.24 13.94
CA SER A 421 17.35 0.72 14.99
C SER A 421 17.16 2.16 14.55
N ARG A 422 16.95 3.05 15.52
CA ARG A 422 16.91 4.52 15.33
C ARG A 422 18.14 4.99 14.55
N GLU A 423 19.34 4.57 14.93
CA GLU A 423 20.59 4.96 14.27
C GLU A 423 20.67 4.43 12.83
N GLY A 424 20.12 3.24 12.57
CA GLY A 424 20.03 2.68 11.22
C GLY A 424 19.13 3.52 10.32
N VAL A 425 17.97 3.95 10.82
CA VAL A 425 17.05 4.84 10.10
C VAL A 425 17.73 6.18 9.80
N LEU A 426 18.34 6.82 10.80
CA LEU A 426 19.03 8.11 10.64
C LEU A 426 20.13 8.03 9.58
N ARG A 427 20.96 6.98 9.62
CA ARG A 427 22.03 6.78 8.64
C ARG A 427 21.51 6.63 7.22
N ILE A 428 20.36 5.97 7.02
CA ILE A 428 19.73 5.85 5.71
C ILE A 428 19.26 7.22 5.21
N LEU A 429 18.64 8.03 6.09
CA LEU A 429 18.19 9.38 5.76
C LEU A 429 19.37 10.29 5.36
N GLU A 430 20.48 10.25 6.09
CA GLU A 430 21.71 10.99 5.75
C GLU A 430 22.22 10.62 4.34
N ILE A 431 22.28 9.31 4.04
CA ILE A 431 22.76 8.82 2.74
C ILE A 431 21.83 9.24 1.61
N GLU A 432 20.51 9.15 1.80
CA GLU A 432 19.56 9.55 0.77
C GLU A 432 19.56 11.07 0.53
N GLU A 433 19.72 11.89 1.57
CA GLU A 433 19.90 13.34 1.44
C GLU A 433 21.17 13.70 0.67
N MET A 434 22.31 13.07 1.00
CA MET A 434 23.56 13.25 0.27
C MET A 434 23.41 12.90 -1.23
N ARG A 435 22.75 11.76 -1.52
CA ARG A 435 22.48 11.30 -2.89
C ARG A 435 21.55 12.26 -3.63
N TYR A 436 20.55 12.82 -2.95
CA TYR A 436 19.64 13.80 -3.52
C TYR A 436 20.40 15.03 -4.03
N TYR A 437 21.21 15.67 -3.19
CA TYR A 437 21.97 16.86 -3.58
C TYR A 437 23.04 16.56 -4.64
N GLU A 438 23.69 15.39 -4.58
CA GLU A 438 24.61 14.97 -5.64
C GLU A 438 23.88 14.84 -6.99
N MET A 439 22.68 14.28 -6.99
CA MET A 439 21.88 14.10 -8.20
C MET A 439 21.32 15.43 -8.73
N LEU A 440 20.91 16.37 -7.88
CA LEU A 440 20.51 17.72 -8.32
C LEU A 440 21.63 18.39 -9.11
N ARG A 441 22.86 18.37 -8.57
CA ARG A 441 24.04 18.95 -9.22
C ARG A 441 24.38 18.28 -10.56
N LYS A 442 24.26 16.94 -10.64
CA LYS A 442 24.50 16.20 -11.90
C LYS A 442 23.39 16.38 -12.92
N GLY A 443 22.14 16.56 -12.47
CA GLY A 443 20.95 16.67 -13.30
C GLY A 443 20.78 18.04 -13.96
N GLU A 444 21.46 19.07 -13.46
CA GLU A 444 21.32 20.46 -13.91
C GLU A 444 21.43 20.62 -15.43
N ALA A 445 22.46 20.04 -16.05
CA ALA A 445 22.66 20.13 -17.50
C ALA A 445 21.54 19.42 -18.30
N ALA A 446 21.03 18.30 -17.79
CA ALA A 446 19.95 17.55 -18.42
C ALA A 446 18.63 18.33 -18.37
N VAL A 447 18.27 18.87 -17.20
CA VAL A 447 17.06 19.70 -17.02
C VAL A 447 17.15 20.96 -17.85
N ARG A 448 18.27 21.69 -17.80
CA ARG A 448 18.50 22.89 -18.61
C ARG A 448 18.28 22.63 -20.11
N THR A 449 18.73 21.47 -20.58
CA THR A 449 18.59 21.07 -21.99
C THR A 449 17.14 20.73 -22.32
N ALA A 450 16.48 19.95 -21.45
CA ALA A 450 15.10 19.51 -21.64
C ALA A 450 14.08 20.65 -21.56
N LEU A 451 14.27 21.61 -20.65
CA LEU A 451 13.38 22.76 -20.46
C LEU A 451 13.74 23.97 -21.34
N LYS A 452 14.82 23.93 -22.11
CA LYS A 452 15.21 25.02 -23.02
C LYS A 452 14.07 25.55 -23.93
N PRO A 453 13.16 24.71 -24.45
CA PRO A 453 12.03 25.18 -25.26
C PRO A 453 10.90 25.85 -24.46
N ILE A 454 10.92 25.77 -23.12
CA ILE A 454 9.82 26.19 -22.24
C ILE A 454 10.10 27.59 -21.69
N PRO A 455 9.17 28.56 -21.83
CA PRO A 455 9.28 29.90 -21.26
C PRO A 455 9.55 29.90 -19.75
N LYS A 456 10.29 30.88 -19.24
CA LYS A 456 10.74 30.95 -17.84
C LYS A 456 9.61 31.15 -16.84
N ASP A 457 8.54 31.78 -17.28
CA ASP A 457 7.30 32.08 -16.56
C ASP A 457 6.27 30.94 -16.63
N SER A 458 6.60 29.81 -17.28
CA SER A 458 5.67 28.67 -17.38
C SER A 458 5.41 28.03 -16.02
N ALA A 459 4.14 27.83 -15.70
CA ALA A 459 3.71 27.14 -14.47
C ALA A 459 3.89 25.61 -14.53
N GLU A 460 3.91 25.04 -15.74
CA GLU A 460 3.98 23.60 -15.97
C GLU A 460 4.93 23.25 -17.13
N ALA A 461 5.47 22.03 -17.09
CA ALA A 461 6.22 21.42 -18.19
C ALA A 461 5.37 20.32 -18.83
N PRO A 462 5.54 20.04 -20.14
CA PRO A 462 4.86 18.92 -20.77
C PRO A 462 5.20 17.61 -20.05
N ASP A 463 4.18 16.85 -19.69
CA ASP A 463 4.29 15.58 -18.98
C ASP A 463 5.35 14.64 -19.57
N GLU A 464 5.34 14.49 -20.90
CA GLU A 464 6.28 13.63 -21.62
C GLU A 464 7.74 14.02 -21.42
N THR A 465 8.02 15.31 -21.15
CA THR A 465 9.37 15.76 -20.81
C THR A 465 9.77 15.28 -19.42
N LEU A 466 8.86 15.34 -18.45
CA LEU A 466 9.08 14.89 -17.08
C LEU A 466 9.20 13.35 -17.02
N PHE A 467 8.35 12.62 -17.74
CA PHE A 467 8.43 11.16 -17.90
C PHE A 467 9.80 10.75 -18.45
N ARG A 468 10.22 11.35 -19.56
CA ARG A 468 11.51 11.05 -20.18
C ARG A 468 12.70 11.33 -19.25
N LEU A 469 12.67 12.44 -18.50
CA LEU A 469 13.73 12.75 -17.53
C LEU A 469 13.78 11.74 -16.38
N ALA A 470 12.62 11.27 -15.93
CA ALA A 470 12.54 10.23 -14.91
C ALA A 470 13.08 8.89 -15.43
N GLU A 471 12.66 8.47 -16.63
CA GLU A 471 12.99 7.17 -17.23
C GLU A 471 14.45 7.12 -17.74
N GLU A 472 14.91 8.13 -18.48
CA GLU A 472 16.24 8.11 -19.10
C GLU A 472 17.35 8.59 -18.17
N ARG A 473 17.04 9.49 -17.23
CA ARG A 473 18.04 10.18 -16.39
C ARG A 473 17.85 9.93 -14.90
N GLY A 474 16.80 9.21 -14.49
CA GLY A 474 16.50 8.95 -13.08
C GLY A 474 16.14 10.21 -12.29
N LEU A 475 15.76 11.30 -12.98
CA LEU A 475 15.37 12.56 -12.36
C LEU A 475 13.86 12.55 -12.13
N SER A 476 13.46 12.34 -10.88
CA SER A 476 12.04 12.42 -10.54
C SER A 476 11.49 13.82 -10.84
N PRO A 477 10.19 13.96 -11.14
CA PRO A 477 9.56 15.26 -11.47
C PRO A 477 9.85 16.34 -10.44
N ASP A 478 9.80 15.99 -9.15
CA ASP A 478 10.16 16.88 -8.05
C ASP A 478 11.59 17.41 -8.14
N MET A 479 12.55 16.57 -8.54
CA MET A 479 13.93 17.01 -8.74
C MET A 479 14.06 17.91 -9.97
N VAL A 480 13.32 17.61 -11.03
CA VAL A 480 13.29 18.45 -12.23
C VAL A 480 12.81 19.84 -11.85
N VAL A 481 11.76 19.95 -11.03
CA VAL A 481 11.26 21.22 -10.51
C VAL A 481 12.30 21.93 -9.65
N SER A 482 12.90 21.28 -8.65
CA SER A 482 13.94 21.91 -7.81
C SER A 482 15.13 22.42 -8.63
N ILE A 483 15.58 21.65 -9.62
CA ILE A 483 16.65 22.09 -10.53
C ILE A 483 16.16 23.27 -11.37
N ALA A 484 14.94 23.22 -11.90
CA ALA A 484 14.38 24.26 -12.75
C ALA A 484 14.25 25.60 -12.02
N HIS A 485 13.86 25.58 -10.74
CA HIS A 485 13.81 26.75 -9.86
C HIS A 485 15.18 27.42 -9.75
N GLY A 486 16.24 26.65 -9.43
CA GLY A 486 17.62 27.16 -9.39
C GLY A 486 18.15 27.66 -10.75
N LEU A 487 17.51 27.23 -11.85
CA LEU A 487 17.80 27.71 -13.20
C LEU A 487 16.94 28.91 -13.64
N GLY A 488 16.00 29.37 -12.81
CA GLY A 488 15.14 30.54 -13.03
C GLY A 488 13.75 30.23 -13.59
N TRP A 489 13.25 29.00 -13.53
CA TRP A 489 11.83 28.67 -13.76
C TRP A 489 11.09 28.60 -12.41
N GLU A 490 11.02 29.72 -11.69
CA GLU A 490 10.54 29.78 -10.30
C GLU A 490 9.09 29.32 -10.13
N SER A 491 8.25 29.53 -11.16
CA SER A 491 6.82 29.16 -11.12
C SER A 491 6.55 27.71 -11.52
N LEU A 492 7.57 26.94 -11.95
CA LEU A 492 7.36 25.60 -12.48
C LEU A 492 6.92 24.66 -11.36
N SER A 493 5.87 23.88 -11.60
CA SER A 493 5.38 22.87 -10.67
C SER A 493 5.04 21.57 -11.41
N VAL A 494 4.88 20.50 -10.63
CA VAL A 494 4.34 19.23 -11.13
C VAL A 494 2.83 19.30 -10.99
N ARG A 495 2.10 19.06 -12.08
CA ARG A 495 0.63 19.02 -12.02
C ARG A 495 0.12 17.96 -11.06
N VAL A 496 -1.07 18.19 -10.51
CA VAL A 496 -1.76 17.22 -9.65
C VAL A 496 -2.02 15.93 -10.46
N GLY A 497 -1.82 14.77 -9.82
CA GLY A 497 -2.00 13.45 -10.45
C GLY A 497 -0.81 12.91 -11.24
N PHE A 498 0.21 13.73 -11.56
CA PHE A 498 1.37 13.25 -12.33
C PHE A 498 2.10 12.09 -11.62
N ALA A 499 2.19 12.14 -10.29
CA ALA A 499 2.80 11.06 -9.50
C ALA A 499 2.00 9.74 -9.61
N ALA A 500 0.67 9.81 -9.66
CA ALA A 500 -0.19 8.66 -9.90
C ALA A 500 -0.02 8.13 -11.33
N ASP A 501 0.08 9.01 -12.33
CA ASP A 501 0.34 8.61 -13.72
C ASP A 501 1.73 7.97 -13.89
N MET A 502 2.75 8.47 -13.20
CA MET A 502 4.07 7.84 -13.10
C MET A 502 4.01 6.45 -12.47
N ALA A 503 3.28 6.32 -11.36
CA ALA A 503 3.10 5.04 -10.68
C ALA A 503 2.33 4.05 -11.57
N ALA A 504 1.27 4.50 -12.25
CA ALA A 504 0.48 3.70 -13.18
C ALA A 504 1.31 3.28 -14.40
N ARG A 505 2.10 4.19 -15.00
CA ARG A 505 3.05 3.83 -16.08
C ARG A 505 4.07 2.80 -15.60
N ASN A 506 4.66 2.97 -14.42
CA ASN A 506 5.59 2.00 -13.85
C ASN A 506 4.93 0.65 -13.58
N ALA A 507 3.70 0.65 -13.03
CA ALA A 507 2.92 -0.55 -12.81
C ALA A 507 2.57 -1.25 -14.12
N GLU A 508 2.17 -0.50 -15.16
CA GLU A 508 1.83 -1.06 -16.47
C GLU A 508 3.06 -1.57 -17.22
N MET A 509 4.21 -0.90 -17.13
CA MET A 509 5.47 -1.44 -17.65
C MET A 509 5.85 -2.74 -16.92
N THR A 510 5.64 -2.79 -15.60
CA THR A 510 5.87 -3.99 -14.80
C THR A 510 4.91 -5.11 -15.19
N LYS A 511 3.62 -4.79 -15.35
CA LYS A 511 2.57 -5.71 -15.79
C LYS A 511 2.79 -6.21 -17.21
N THR A 512 3.25 -5.35 -18.11
CA THR A 512 3.61 -5.71 -19.50
C THR A 512 4.83 -6.61 -19.51
N ALA A 513 5.85 -6.32 -18.70
CA ALA A 513 7.00 -7.20 -18.51
C ALA A 513 6.62 -8.55 -17.86
N ALA A 514 5.56 -8.58 -17.05
CA ALA A 514 5.01 -9.79 -16.45
C ALA A 514 4.11 -10.58 -17.44
N LYS A 515 3.28 -9.91 -18.25
CA LYS A 515 2.47 -10.53 -19.32
C LYS A 515 3.32 -11.08 -20.45
N ALA A 516 4.46 -10.46 -20.75
CA ALA A 516 5.47 -11.05 -21.63
C ALA A 516 6.06 -12.36 -21.07
N LYS A 517 5.82 -12.66 -19.79
CA LYS A 517 6.17 -13.89 -19.09
C LYS A 517 4.99 -14.81 -18.79
N ASP A 518 3.77 -14.54 -19.28
CA ASP A 518 2.73 -15.57 -19.34
C ASP A 518 3.23 -16.66 -20.26
N ARG A 519 3.96 -17.60 -19.66
CA ARG A 519 4.45 -18.81 -20.29
C ARG A 519 3.20 -19.52 -20.75
N LYS A 520 2.93 -19.50 -22.06
CA LYS A 520 2.16 -20.57 -22.67
C LYS A 520 2.77 -21.86 -22.13
N SER A 521 1.95 -22.69 -21.49
CA SER A 521 2.38 -23.99 -21.01
C SER A 521 3.17 -24.66 -22.14
N VAL A 522 4.39 -25.09 -21.82
CA VAL A 522 5.32 -25.58 -22.83
C VAL A 522 4.78 -26.87 -23.46
N ILE A 523 3.79 -27.50 -22.82
CA ILE A 523 3.23 -28.79 -23.16
C ILE A 523 1.71 -28.79 -22.91
N GLU A 524 0.90 -29.19 -23.88
CA GLU A 524 -0.48 -29.62 -23.59
C GLU A 524 -0.45 -30.92 -22.77
N VAL A 525 -0.32 -30.81 -21.45
CA VAL A 525 -0.41 -31.96 -20.55
C VAL A 525 -1.88 -32.32 -20.42
N PRO A 526 -2.29 -33.58 -20.68
CA PRO A 526 -3.63 -34.05 -20.35
C PRO A 526 -3.93 -33.80 -18.87
N ILE A 527 -5.20 -33.85 -18.47
CA ILE A 527 -5.56 -33.82 -17.04
C ILE A 527 -4.97 -35.08 -16.38
N ILE A 528 -3.82 -34.92 -15.72
CA ILE A 528 -3.05 -35.98 -15.06
C ILE A 528 -2.93 -35.61 -13.57
N PRO A 529 -2.95 -36.58 -12.64
CA PRO A 529 -2.73 -36.30 -11.22
C PRO A 529 -1.39 -35.60 -10.95
N ALA A 530 -1.34 -34.83 -9.86
CA ALA A 530 -0.09 -34.24 -9.37
C ALA A 530 1.00 -35.30 -9.14
N THR A 531 2.24 -34.97 -9.47
CA THR A 531 3.38 -35.89 -9.29
C THR A 531 3.78 -35.96 -7.81
N SER A 532 3.98 -37.18 -7.28
CA SER A 532 4.54 -37.36 -5.94
C SER A 532 6.01 -36.93 -5.89
N ALA A 533 6.28 -35.84 -5.18
CA ALA A 533 7.60 -35.25 -4.97
C ALA A 533 8.38 -35.95 -3.85
N ASP A 534 8.87 -37.16 -4.12
CA ASP A 534 9.50 -38.04 -3.11
C ASP A 534 10.81 -37.47 -2.54
N TYR A 535 11.46 -36.54 -3.24
CA TYR A 535 12.70 -35.89 -2.79
C TYR A 535 12.53 -35.10 -1.48
N TYR A 536 11.30 -34.74 -1.07
CA TYR A 536 11.04 -34.17 0.25
C TYR A 536 11.17 -35.18 1.38
N SER A 537 10.97 -36.47 1.11
CA SER A 537 11.01 -37.53 2.13
C SER A 537 12.44 -37.97 2.44
N ASP A 538 13.29 -38.06 1.42
CA ASP A 538 14.70 -38.40 1.57
C ASP A 538 15.56 -37.66 0.53
N THR A 539 16.26 -36.63 0.98
CA THR A 539 17.14 -35.81 0.12
C THR A 539 18.41 -36.53 -0.33
N SER A 540 18.74 -37.69 0.27
CA SER A 540 19.94 -38.48 -0.05
C SER A 540 19.68 -39.59 -1.06
N ALA A 541 18.41 -39.94 -1.28
CA ALA A 541 18.03 -40.95 -2.26
C ALA A 541 18.31 -40.45 -3.69
N THR A 542 18.91 -41.32 -4.51
CA THR A 542 19.26 -41.01 -5.91
C THR A 542 18.59 -41.95 -6.90
N GLU A 543 18.03 -43.07 -6.45
CA GLU A 543 17.44 -44.10 -7.29
C GLU A 543 15.99 -44.37 -6.87
N PHE A 544 15.10 -44.51 -7.85
CA PHE A 544 13.69 -44.80 -7.62
C PHE A 544 13.06 -45.55 -8.80
N THR A 545 11.86 -46.07 -8.59
CA THR A 545 11.02 -46.64 -9.65
C THR A 545 9.71 -45.85 -9.69
N ALA A 546 9.21 -45.59 -10.90
CA ALA A 546 8.00 -44.85 -11.16
C ALA A 546 7.26 -45.40 -12.38
N GLU A 547 5.99 -45.05 -12.54
CA GLU A 547 5.18 -45.34 -13.71
C GLU A 547 5.18 -44.12 -14.65
N VAL A 548 5.46 -44.35 -15.94
CA VAL A 548 5.39 -43.31 -16.97
C VAL A 548 3.93 -43.08 -17.33
N LEU A 549 3.41 -41.90 -16.96
CA LEU A 549 2.02 -41.50 -17.19
C LEU A 549 1.83 -40.85 -18.55
N HIS A 550 2.83 -40.08 -19.01
CA HIS A 550 2.77 -39.37 -20.28
C HIS A 550 4.18 -39.14 -20.85
N CYS A 551 4.28 -39.14 -22.18
CA CYS A 551 5.48 -38.78 -22.91
C CYS A 551 5.08 -38.10 -24.21
N THR A 552 5.62 -36.91 -24.46
CA THR A 552 5.33 -36.14 -25.68
C THR A 552 6.61 -35.54 -26.26
N SER A 553 6.65 -35.40 -27.58
CA SER A 553 7.76 -34.76 -28.28
C SER A 553 7.67 -33.24 -28.17
N LEU A 554 8.80 -32.59 -27.95
CA LEU A 554 8.90 -31.13 -27.91
C LEU A 554 9.14 -30.58 -29.33
N SER A 555 8.45 -29.49 -29.68
CA SER A 555 8.76 -28.72 -30.88
C SER A 555 9.98 -27.81 -30.66
N ASP A 556 10.62 -27.36 -31.75
CA ASP A 556 11.74 -26.42 -31.65
C ASP A 556 11.35 -25.13 -30.90
N ASP A 557 10.16 -24.59 -31.18
CA ASP A 557 9.60 -23.42 -30.48
C ASP A 557 9.45 -23.69 -28.96
N ALA A 558 9.01 -24.89 -28.59
CA ALA A 558 8.88 -25.28 -27.19
C ALA A 558 10.24 -25.34 -26.50
N VAL A 559 11.26 -25.92 -27.17
CA VAL A 559 12.63 -26.00 -26.65
C VAL A 559 13.25 -24.60 -26.47
N GLU A 560 13.04 -23.68 -27.41
CA GLU A 560 13.51 -22.30 -27.27
C GLU A 560 12.84 -21.58 -26.09
N SER A 561 11.53 -21.81 -25.87
CA SER A 561 10.78 -21.17 -24.78
C SER A 561 11.21 -21.58 -23.37
N LEU A 562 11.81 -22.78 -23.23
CA LEU A 562 12.28 -23.32 -21.94
C LEU A 562 13.38 -22.46 -21.30
N ASN A 563 14.11 -21.65 -22.08
CA ASN A 563 15.22 -20.81 -21.59
C ASN A 563 16.21 -21.60 -20.73
N LEU A 564 16.69 -22.74 -21.25
CA LEU A 564 17.55 -23.67 -20.53
C LEU A 564 18.84 -23.00 -20.03
N SER A 565 19.25 -23.38 -18.82
CA SER A 565 20.51 -22.92 -18.23
C SER A 565 21.71 -23.34 -19.09
N SER A 566 22.74 -22.49 -19.12
CA SER A 566 24.04 -22.83 -19.74
C SER A 566 24.78 -24.02 -19.09
N GLU A 567 24.23 -24.59 -18.02
CA GLU A 567 24.70 -25.85 -17.41
C GLU A 567 24.05 -27.10 -18.01
N VAL A 568 22.97 -26.94 -18.77
CA VAL A 568 22.29 -28.04 -19.45
C VAL A 568 23.17 -28.52 -20.61
N ARG A 569 23.46 -29.83 -20.64
CA ARG A 569 24.29 -30.46 -21.67
C ARG A 569 23.38 -31.24 -22.62
N GLY A 570 23.10 -30.67 -23.78
CA GLY A 570 22.20 -31.25 -24.79
C GLY A 570 20.87 -30.52 -24.88
N ALA A 571 20.10 -30.83 -25.92
CA ALA A 571 18.76 -30.28 -26.11
C ALA A 571 17.72 -31.38 -25.82
N PRO A 572 16.66 -31.09 -25.04
CA PRO A 572 15.59 -32.05 -24.84
C PRO A 572 14.80 -32.22 -26.13
N THR A 573 14.36 -33.44 -26.39
CA THR A 573 13.50 -33.80 -27.52
C THR A 573 12.11 -34.21 -27.05
N HIS A 574 11.97 -34.61 -25.78
CA HIS A 574 10.71 -35.06 -25.19
C HIS A 574 10.51 -34.49 -23.78
N ALA A 575 9.26 -34.48 -23.34
CA ALA A 575 8.89 -34.27 -21.95
C ALA A 575 8.14 -35.47 -21.42
N VAL A 576 8.58 -35.98 -20.28
CA VAL A 576 8.09 -37.20 -19.65
C VAL A 576 7.51 -36.89 -18.28
N VAL A 577 6.30 -37.39 -18.03
CA VAL A 577 5.59 -37.26 -16.76
C VAL A 577 5.54 -38.62 -16.07
N LEU A 578 5.91 -38.62 -14.79
CA LEU A 578 5.89 -39.78 -13.91
C LEU A 578 4.84 -39.59 -12.81
N ASP A 579 4.37 -40.70 -12.22
CA ASP A 579 3.50 -40.66 -11.03
C ASP A 579 4.24 -40.16 -9.78
N ARG A 580 5.54 -40.47 -9.67
CA ARG A 580 6.43 -40.07 -8.59
C ARG A 580 7.85 -39.83 -9.07
N THR A 581 8.61 -39.01 -8.36
CA THR A 581 10.00 -38.72 -8.74
C THR A 581 10.90 -38.25 -7.60
N LEU A 582 12.18 -38.60 -7.71
CA LEU A 582 13.24 -37.99 -6.90
C LEU A 582 13.92 -36.80 -7.58
N PHE A 583 13.63 -36.50 -8.85
CA PHE A 583 14.18 -35.32 -9.53
C PHE A 583 13.51 -34.05 -8.98
N TYR A 584 14.30 -33.11 -8.46
CA TYR A 584 13.81 -31.80 -8.03
C TYR A 584 13.62 -30.93 -9.28
N PRO A 585 12.41 -30.41 -9.52
CA PRO A 585 12.16 -29.47 -10.61
C PRO A 585 12.79 -28.11 -10.32
N GLU A 586 13.19 -27.38 -11.36
CA GLU A 586 13.67 -26.00 -11.19
C GLU A 586 12.64 -25.16 -10.42
N GLY A 587 13.07 -24.56 -9.31
CA GLY A 587 12.18 -23.88 -8.39
C GLY A 587 12.93 -23.18 -7.26
N GLY A 588 12.40 -22.06 -6.77
CA GLY A 588 13.02 -21.27 -5.70
C GLY A 588 14.42 -20.75 -6.05
N GLY A 589 14.71 -20.55 -7.34
CA GLY A 589 16.02 -20.16 -7.85
C GLY A 589 17.04 -21.29 -7.98
N GLN A 590 16.74 -22.51 -7.55
CA GLN A 590 17.61 -23.68 -7.74
C GLN A 590 17.30 -24.33 -9.10
N LEU A 591 18.34 -24.59 -9.91
CA LEU A 591 18.20 -25.29 -11.18
C LEU A 591 17.66 -26.72 -10.98
N GLY A 592 16.96 -27.22 -11.99
CA GLY A 592 16.45 -28.59 -12.02
C GLY A 592 17.55 -29.64 -12.01
N ASP A 593 17.20 -30.82 -11.49
CA ASP A 593 18.09 -31.97 -11.54
C ASP A 593 18.22 -32.56 -12.94
N GLN A 594 19.32 -33.29 -13.09
CA GLN A 594 19.69 -34.05 -14.27
C GLN A 594 20.00 -35.48 -13.85
N GLY A 595 20.00 -36.39 -14.82
CA GLY A 595 20.22 -37.80 -14.55
C GLY A 595 19.71 -38.66 -15.69
N THR A 596 19.19 -39.84 -15.37
CA THR A 596 18.73 -40.80 -16.38
C THR A 596 17.42 -41.46 -15.97
N LEU A 597 16.61 -41.81 -16.97
CA LEU A 597 15.47 -42.71 -16.85
C LEU A 597 15.76 -43.94 -17.72
N THR A 598 15.65 -45.13 -17.13
CA THR A 598 15.89 -46.41 -17.81
C THR A 598 14.59 -47.20 -17.89
N GLN A 599 14.24 -47.64 -19.10
CA GLN A 599 13.07 -48.48 -19.35
C GLN A 599 13.40 -49.53 -20.41
N ASN A 600 13.07 -50.80 -20.13
CA ASN A 600 13.29 -51.92 -21.05
C ASN A 600 14.74 -52.03 -21.60
N GLY A 601 15.73 -51.59 -20.83
CA GLY A 601 17.15 -51.56 -21.23
C GLY A 601 17.57 -50.35 -22.08
N SER A 602 16.63 -49.48 -22.46
CA SER A 602 16.91 -48.18 -23.08
C SER A 602 17.10 -47.11 -22.02
N VAL A 603 18.03 -46.18 -22.25
CA VAL A 603 18.35 -45.07 -21.35
C VAL A 603 17.99 -43.76 -22.04
N ALA A 604 17.22 -42.91 -21.36
CA ALA A 604 16.97 -41.53 -21.73
C ALA A 604 17.67 -40.60 -20.72
N ASN A 605 18.43 -39.62 -21.18
CA ASN A 605 19.06 -38.65 -20.30
C ASN A 605 18.04 -37.56 -19.96
N VAL A 606 17.84 -37.31 -18.66
CA VAL A 606 17.09 -36.15 -18.16
C VAL A 606 18.04 -34.98 -18.14
N VAL A 607 17.85 -34.04 -19.06
CA VAL A 607 18.73 -32.87 -19.24
C VAL A 607 18.29 -31.67 -18.39
N ASP A 608 17.02 -31.63 -17.99
CA ASP A 608 16.47 -30.66 -17.04
C ASP A 608 15.12 -31.17 -16.48
N THR A 609 14.70 -30.62 -15.35
CA THR A 609 13.43 -30.99 -14.69
C THR A 609 12.65 -29.72 -14.35
N ARG A 610 11.35 -29.68 -14.68
CA ARG A 610 10.46 -28.52 -14.50
C ARG A 610 9.17 -28.93 -13.80
N VAL A 611 8.39 -27.95 -13.33
CA VAL A 611 7.06 -28.18 -12.76
C VAL A 611 6.07 -27.22 -13.41
N GLU A 612 4.91 -27.74 -13.80
CA GLU A 612 3.75 -26.97 -14.28
C GLU A 612 2.49 -27.58 -13.65
N ASN A 613 1.68 -26.78 -12.95
CA ASN A 613 0.42 -27.22 -12.31
C ASN A 613 0.57 -28.50 -11.45
N ASP A 614 1.57 -28.54 -10.57
CA ASP A 614 1.93 -29.69 -9.71
C ASP A 614 2.34 -30.98 -10.45
N VAL A 615 2.53 -30.92 -11.77
CA VAL A 615 3.06 -32.01 -12.59
C VAL A 615 4.53 -31.76 -12.87
N ILE A 616 5.38 -32.75 -12.55
CA ILE A 616 6.83 -32.65 -12.77
C ILE A 616 7.17 -33.20 -14.16
N LEU A 617 7.74 -32.32 -14.97
CA LEU A 617 8.18 -32.55 -16.34
C LEU A 617 9.67 -32.92 -16.35
N HIS A 618 9.98 -34.12 -16.82
CA HIS A 618 11.36 -34.58 -17.03
C HIS A 618 11.69 -34.33 -18.50
N LEU A 619 12.58 -33.38 -18.78
CA LEU A 619 12.97 -33.03 -20.14
C LEU A 619 14.08 -33.98 -20.58
N THR A 620 13.79 -34.83 -21.57
CA THR A 620 14.68 -35.93 -21.97
C THR A 620 15.15 -35.82 -23.41
N ASP A 621 16.30 -36.41 -23.72
CA ASP A 621 16.84 -36.50 -25.09
C ASP A 621 16.30 -37.69 -25.90
N ALA A 622 15.55 -38.58 -25.26
CA ALA A 622 14.90 -39.75 -25.85
C ALA A 622 13.51 -40.00 -25.24
N PRO A 623 12.57 -40.62 -26.00
CA PRO A 623 11.23 -40.92 -25.49
C PRO A 623 11.23 -42.09 -24.49
N LEU A 624 10.21 -42.12 -23.63
CA LEU A 624 9.82 -43.30 -22.86
C LEU A 624 8.45 -43.81 -23.31
N SER A 625 8.22 -45.11 -23.16
CA SER A 625 6.91 -45.73 -23.32
C SER A 625 6.14 -45.73 -22.00
N GLY A 626 4.82 -45.92 -22.05
CA GLY A 626 4.03 -46.11 -20.82
C GLY A 626 4.46 -47.35 -20.04
N GLY A 627 4.33 -47.29 -18.71
CA GLY A 627 4.70 -48.38 -17.78
C GLY A 627 5.89 -48.04 -16.89
N SER A 628 6.38 -49.04 -16.16
CA SER A 628 7.45 -48.87 -15.16
C SER A 628 8.78 -48.41 -15.77
N ALA A 629 9.42 -47.43 -15.12
CA ALA A 629 10.76 -46.93 -15.43
C ALA A 629 11.58 -46.76 -14.13
N SER A 630 12.90 -46.96 -14.22
CA SER A 630 13.83 -46.71 -13.12
C SER A 630 14.56 -45.38 -13.34
N GLY A 631 14.54 -44.50 -12.35
CA GLY A 631 15.20 -43.21 -12.42
C GLY A 631 16.44 -43.14 -11.54
N THR A 632 17.48 -42.47 -12.04
CA THR A 632 18.73 -42.19 -11.31
C THR A 632 19.08 -40.72 -11.45
N VAL A 633 19.14 -40.01 -10.34
CA VAL A 633 19.55 -38.59 -10.25
C VAL A 633 21.08 -38.49 -10.25
N ASP A 634 21.64 -37.50 -10.95
CA ASP A 634 23.06 -37.15 -10.87
C ASP A 634 23.39 -36.58 -9.48
N TRP A 635 23.95 -37.44 -8.63
CA TRP A 635 24.34 -37.08 -7.26
C TRP A 635 25.36 -35.94 -7.20
N GLY A 636 26.31 -35.89 -8.14
CA GLY A 636 27.35 -34.85 -8.13
C GLY A 636 26.74 -33.47 -8.33
N ARG A 637 25.81 -33.35 -9.28
CA ARG A 637 25.02 -32.13 -9.51
C ARG A 637 24.13 -31.82 -8.31
N ARG A 638 23.32 -32.79 -7.87
CA ARG A 638 22.37 -32.63 -6.75
C ARG A 638 23.07 -32.13 -5.49
N LYS A 639 24.17 -32.77 -5.09
CA LYS A 639 24.90 -32.42 -3.88
C LYS A 639 25.42 -30.98 -3.93
N GLN A 640 25.95 -30.56 -5.07
CA GLN A 640 26.44 -29.19 -5.24
C GLN A 640 25.30 -28.16 -5.20
N LEU A 641 24.12 -28.48 -5.77
CA LEU A 641 22.94 -27.62 -5.67
C LEU A 641 22.45 -27.50 -4.23
N MET A 642 22.42 -28.61 -3.46
CA MET A 642 22.08 -28.61 -2.04
C MET A 642 23.07 -27.78 -1.21
N ASP A 643 24.37 -27.90 -1.50
CA ASP A 643 25.42 -27.12 -0.82
C ASP A 643 25.27 -25.63 -1.09
N HIS A 644 25.05 -25.24 -2.35
CA HIS A 644 24.79 -23.86 -2.71
C HIS A 644 23.48 -23.33 -2.13
N HIS A 645 22.41 -24.12 -2.09
CA HIS A 645 21.15 -23.74 -1.46
C HIS A 645 21.38 -23.45 0.03
N THR A 646 22.05 -24.35 0.74
CA THR A 646 22.38 -24.18 2.16
C THR A 646 23.29 -22.98 2.38
N ALA A 647 24.30 -22.79 1.52
CA ALA A 647 25.21 -21.65 1.59
C ALA A 647 24.48 -20.31 1.41
N VAL A 648 23.48 -20.23 0.51
CA VAL A 648 22.64 -19.03 0.35
C VAL A 648 21.92 -18.67 1.66
N HIS A 649 21.37 -19.64 2.38
CA HIS A 649 20.75 -19.39 3.69
C HIS A 649 21.77 -18.94 4.74
N ILE A 650 22.94 -19.58 4.80
CA ILE A 650 24.01 -19.21 5.75
C ILE A 650 24.51 -17.79 5.47
N VAL A 651 24.78 -17.45 4.20
CA VAL A 651 25.24 -16.11 3.80
C VAL A 651 24.15 -15.07 4.06
N GLY A 652 22.89 -15.37 3.75
CA GLY A 652 21.76 -14.49 4.03
C GLY A 652 21.60 -14.20 5.53
N GLY A 653 21.65 -15.24 6.37
CA GLY A 653 21.62 -15.09 7.83
C GLY A 653 22.80 -14.29 8.37
N SER A 654 24.02 -14.59 7.90
CA SER A 654 25.24 -13.87 8.29
C SER A 654 25.21 -12.40 7.86
N ALA A 655 24.71 -12.13 6.65
CA ALA A 655 24.55 -10.77 6.15
C ALA A 655 23.56 -9.98 7.02
N ARG A 656 22.46 -10.58 7.44
CA ARG A 656 21.49 -9.95 8.35
C ARG A 656 22.08 -9.67 9.73
N GLU A 657 22.91 -10.57 10.26
CA GLU A 657 23.60 -10.39 11.54
C GLU A 657 24.64 -9.26 11.48
N VAL A 658 25.42 -9.18 10.39
CA VAL A 658 26.54 -8.22 10.25
C VAL A 658 26.11 -6.86 9.74
N LEU A 659 25.24 -6.81 8.72
CA LEU A 659 24.83 -5.58 8.04
C LEU A 659 23.57 -4.98 8.67
N GLY A 660 22.68 -5.84 9.18
CA GLY A 660 21.51 -5.44 9.94
C GLY A 660 20.19 -6.06 9.45
N PRO A 661 19.10 -5.77 10.17
CA PRO A 661 17.81 -6.45 10.01
C PRO A 661 17.05 -6.11 8.72
N HIS A 662 17.45 -5.03 8.04
CA HIS A 662 16.93 -4.60 6.74
C HIS A 662 17.37 -5.49 5.56
N ILE A 663 18.31 -6.43 5.79
CA ILE A 663 18.72 -7.41 4.79
C ILE A 663 17.60 -8.40 4.52
N TRP A 664 17.15 -8.44 3.26
CA TRP A 664 16.10 -9.32 2.76
C TRP A 664 16.46 -9.83 1.37
N GLN A 665 16.08 -11.06 1.04
CA GLN A 665 16.35 -11.61 -0.28
C GLN A 665 15.54 -10.87 -1.37
N ALA A 666 16.24 -10.18 -2.28
CA ALA A 666 15.65 -9.60 -3.49
C ALA A 666 15.59 -10.61 -4.65
N GLY A 667 16.47 -11.62 -4.63
CA GLY A 667 16.53 -12.69 -5.62
C GLY A 667 17.59 -13.73 -5.28
N SER A 668 17.45 -14.94 -5.82
CA SER A 668 18.50 -15.96 -5.72
C SER A 668 18.56 -16.83 -6.98
N ASN A 669 19.76 -17.33 -7.28
CA ASN A 669 19.99 -18.33 -8.31
C ASN A 669 21.04 -19.33 -7.83
N LYS A 670 20.79 -20.63 -7.94
CA LYS A 670 21.70 -21.70 -7.54
C LYS A 670 21.89 -22.68 -8.70
N GLY A 671 23.05 -22.61 -9.35
CA GLY A 671 23.53 -23.61 -10.28
C GLY A 671 24.56 -24.52 -9.64
N ALA A 672 25.03 -25.54 -10.36
CA ALA A 672 26.10 -26.40 -9.88
C ALA A 672 27.46 -25.69 -9.94
N ARG A 673 27.66 -24.72 -10.84
CA ARG A 673 28.95 -24.00 -10.96
C ARG A 673 29.09 -22.83 -10.00
N TYR A 674 28.01 -22.10 -9.75
CA TYR A 674 27.98 -20.95 -8.86
C TYR A 674 26.58 -20.70 -8.33
N ALA A 675 26.49 -19.91 -7.27
CA ALA A 675 25.24 -19.39 -6.74
C ALA A 675 25.34 -17.87 -6.56
N ARG A 676 24.19 -17.21 -6.62
CA ARG A 676 24.01 -15.78 -6.41
C ARG A 676 22.89 -15.56 -5.41
N LEU A 677 23.12 -14.64 -4.50
CA LEU A 677 22.13 -14.10 -3.59
C LEU A 677 22.15 -12.57 -3.75
N ASP A 678 21.00 -12.00 -4.09
CA ASP A 678 20.79 -10.56 -4.17
C ASP A 678 20.07 -10.14 -2.86
N ILE A 679 20.68 -9.24 -2.07
CA ILE A 679 20.16 -8.73 -0.78
C ILE A 679 19.96 -7.22 -0.77
#